data_AF-C0JMI6-F1
#
_entry.id   AF-C0JMI6-F1
#
_cell.length_a   1.000
_cell.length_b   1.000
_cell.length_c   1.000
_cell.angle_alpha   90.00
_cell.angle_beta   90.00
_cell.angle_gamma   90.00
#
_symmetry.space_group_name_H-M   'P 1'
#
loop_
_entity.id
_entity.type
_entity.pdbx_description
1 polymer ?
#
loop_
_entity_poly.entity_id
_entity_poly.type
_entity_poly.pdbx_seq_one_letter_code
_entity_poly.pdbx_strand_id
1 'polypeptide(L)'
;AWRNALTGAPLNLTPEQVVAIASNIGGKQALETVQRLLPVLCQAHGLTPDQVVAIASNGGKQALETVQRLLPVLCQAHGLTPAQVVAIASNIGGKQALETVQRLLPVLCQAHGLTPDQVVAIASNIGGKQALETVQRLLPVLCQAHGLTPEQVVAIASHDGGKQALETVQRLLPVLCQAHGLTPEQVVAIASNIGGKQALETVQRLLPVLCQAHGLTPEQVVAIASHDGGKQALETVQRLLPVLCQAHGLTPEQVVAIASHDGGKQALETVQRLLPVLCQAHGLTPEQVVAIASHDGGKQALETVQRLLPVLCQAHGLTPEQVVAIASNGGKQALETVQRLLPVLCQAHGLTPAQVVAIASHDGGKQALETVQRLLPVLCQAHGLTPEQVVAIASNSGGKQALETVQRLLPVLCQAHGLTPAQVVAIASNIGGKQALETVQRLLPVLCQAHGLTPEQVVAIASHDGGKQALETVQRLLPVLCQAHGLTPAQVVAIASNIGGKQALETVQRLLPVLCQAHGLTPEQVVAIASNGGKQALETVQRLLPVLCQAHGLTPEQVVAIASNIGGKQALETVQRLLPVLCQAHGLTPEQVVAIASNSGGKQALETVQRLLPVLCQAHGLTPEQVVAIASNGGGRPALESIVAQLSRPDPALAALTNDHLVALACLGGRPALDAVKKGLPHAPALIKRTNRRIPERTSHRVADHAQVVRVLGFFQCHSHPAQAFDDAMTQFGMSRHGLLQLFRRVGVTELEARSGTLPPASQRWDRILQASGMKRAKPSPTSTQTPDQASLHA
;
A
#
# COMPACT_ATOMS: atom_id res chain seq x y z
N ALA A 1 -2.70 43.13 32.02
CA ALA A 1 -2.29 42.46 33.27
C ALA A 1 -2.11 40.95 33.10
N TRP A 2 -3.14 40.18 32.75
CA TRP A 2 -3.07 38.70 32.68
C TRP A 2 -2.18 38.15 31.56
N ARG A 3 -2.15 38.81 30.40
CA ARG A 3 -1.29 38.41 29.26
C ARG A 3 0.18 38.36 29.68
N ASN A 4 0.69 39.43 30.32
CA ASN A 4 2.08 39.53 30.74
C ASN A 4 2.48 38.51 31.83
N ALA A 5 1.55 38.06 32.68
CA ALA A 5 1.81 37.08 33.73
C ALA A 5 1.87 35.63 33.20
N LEU A 6 1.17 35.33 32.10
CA LEU A 6 1.10 33.99 31.51
C LEU A 6 2.15 33.78 30.41
N THR A 7 2.51 34.84 29.67
CA THR A 7 3.55 34.80 28.62
C THR A 7 4.96 35.05 29.15
N GLY A 8 5.10 35.45 30.43
CA GLY A 8 6.38 35.65 31.10
C GLY A 8 6.87 34.39 31.83
N ALA A 9 8.12 34.43 32.30
CA ALA A 9 8.67 33.39 33.14
C ALA A 9 7.88 33.25 34.45
N PRO A 10 7.67 32.03 34.98
CA PRO A 10 8.23 30.75 34.51
C PRO A 10 7.34 29.98 33.51
N LEU A 11 6.18 30.53 33.12
CA LEU A 11 5.16 29.80 32.36
C LEU A 11 5.41 29.81 30.85
N ASN A 12 5.92 30.91 30.30
CA ASN A 12 6.32 31.08 28.90
C ASN A 12 5.26 30.60 27.88
N LEU A 13 3.97 30.77 28.18
CA LEU A 13 2.90 30.37 27.27
C LEU A 13 2.88 31.28 26.04
N THR A 14 2.60 30.72 24.86
CA THR A 14 2.39 31.53 23.66
C THR A 14 1.03 32.22 23.69
N PRO A 15 0.85 33.35 22.96
CA PRO A 15 -0.45 33.98 22.82
C PRO A 15 -1.54 33.02 22.32
N GLU A 16 -1.20 32.10 21.41
CA GLU A 16 -2.11 31.09 20.88
C GLU A 16 -2.54 30.09 21.96
N GLN A 17 -1.61 29.64 22.81
CA GLN A 17 -1.91 28.75 23.93
C GLN A 17 -2.86 29.42 24.95
N VAL A 18 -2.63 30.70 25.26
CA VAL A 18 -3.51 31.46 26.15
C VAL A 18 -4.92 31.57 25.58
N VAL A 19 -5.04 31.85 24.27
CA VAL A 19 -6.33 31.91 23.58
C VAL A 19 -7.01 30.54 23.61
N ALA A 20 -6.29 29.45 23.29
CA ALA A 20 -6.84 28.09 23.30
C ALA A 20 -7.42 27.69 24.66
N ILE A 21 -6.80 28.11 25.77
CA ILE A 21 -7.34 27.86 27.12
C ILE A 21 -8.55 28.76 27.40
N ALA A 22 -8.47 30.04 27.01
CA ALA A 22 -9.52 31.02 27.29
C ALA A 22 -10.82 30.80 26.50
N SER A 23 -10.73 30.21 25.30
CA SER A 23 -11.84 30.06 24.36
C SER A 23 -12.93 29.07 24.77
N ASN A 24 -12.77 28.37 25.90
CA ASN A 24 -13.73 27.37 26.38
C ASN A 24 -14.54 27.85 27.58
N ILE A 25 -15.69 27.22 27.82
CA ILE A 25 -16.56 27.55 28.97
C ILE A 25 -15.76 27.37 30.27
N GLY A 26 -15.67 28.43 31.07
CA GLY A 26 -14.82 28.44 32.28
C GLY A 26 -13.34 28.72 32.03
N GLY A 27 -12.95 29.22 30.85
CA GLY A 27 -11.57 29.50 30.45
C GLY A 27 -10.80 30.39 31.43
N LYS A 28 -11.46 31.38 32.07
CA LYS A 28 -10.84 32.17 33.16
C LYS A 28 -10.34 31.28 34.31
N GLN A 29 -11.18 30.37 34.77
CA GLN A 29 -10.84 29.44 35.86
C GLN A 29 -9.75 28.46 35.43
N ALA A 30 -9.76 28.04 34.16
CA ALA A 30 -8.69 27.22 33.59
C ALA A 30 -7.35 27.97 33.59
N LEU A 31 -7.32 29.23 33.15
CA LEU A 31 -6.11 30.06 33.17
C LEU A 31 -5.54 30.27 34.58
N GLU A 32 -6.39 30.59 35.57
CA GLU A 32 -5.98 30.69 36.99
C GLU A 32 -5.35 29.39 37.50
N THR A 33 -5.95 28.27 37.11
CA THR A 33 -5.49 26.94 37.52
C THR A 33 -4.19 26.56 36.83
N VAL A 34 -4.01 26.90 35.55
CA VAL A 34 -2.75 26.70 34.81
C VAL A 34 -1.62 27.50 35.45
N GLN A 35 -1.86 28.77 35.78
CA GLN A 35 -0.87 29.60 36.46
C GLN A 35 -0.38 28.96 37.76
N ARG A 36 -1.29 28.33 38.51
CA ARG A 36 -0.99 27.65 39.77
C ARG A 36 -0.32 26.27 39.57
N LEU A 37 -0.82 25.46 38.64
CA LEU A 37 -0.50 24.03 38.57
C LEU A 37 0.54 23.67 37.51
N LEU A 38 0.78 24.50 36.48
CA LEU A 38 1.78 24.19 35.45
C LEU A 38 3.17 23.94 36.05
N PRO A 39 3.73 24.79 36.93
CA PRO A 39 5.04 24.53 37.51
C PRO A 39 5.08 23.23 38.32
N VAL A 40 4.01 22.96 39.08
CA VAL A 40 3.88 21.77 39.93
C VAL A 40 3.82 20.50 39.08
N LEU A 41 2.97 20.47 38.06
CA LEU A 41 2.80 19.31 37.19
C LEU A 41 4.06 19.02 36.36
N CYS A 42 4.76 20.05 35.90
CA CYS A 42 6.01 19.89 35.17
C CYS A 42 7.13 19.36 36.09
N GLN A 43 7.31 19.96 37.28
CA GLN A 43 8.39 19.57 38.19
C GLN A 43 8.14 18.22 38.89
N ALA A 44 6.93 17.98 39.39
CA ALA A 44 6.62 16.80 40.20
C ALA A 44 6.23 15.58 39.37
N HIS A 45 5.74 15.76 38.14
CA HIS A 45 5.19 14.68 37.32
C HIS A 45 5.78 14.59 35.91
N GLY A 46 6.76 15.44 35.58
CA GLY A 46 7.46 15.40 34.30
C GLY A 46 6.58 15.71 33.09
N LEU A 47 5.43 16.37 33.29
CA LEU A 47 4.58 16.81 32.19
C LEU A 47 5.23 17.97 31.44
N THR A 48 4.99 18.07 30.14
CA THR A 48 5.42 19.23 29.35
C THR A 48 4.41 20.38 29.48
N PRO A 49 4.84 21.64 29.28
CA PRO A 49 3.91 22.77 29.20
C PRO A 49 2.77 22.53 28.21
N ASP A 50 3.06 21.95 27.04
CA ASP A 50 2.06 21.64 26.02
C ASP A 50 1.03 20.61 26.49
N GLN A 51 1.44 19.60 27.27
CA GLN A 51 0.51 18.63 27.87
C GLN A 51 -0.43 19.30 28.87
N VAL A 52 0.09 20.20 29.71
CA VAL A 52 -0.72 20.98 30.66
C VAL A 52 -1.71 21.88 29.92
N VAL A 53 -1.26 22.54 28.84
CA VAL A 53 -2.12 23.36 27.97
C VAL A 53 -3.23 22.50 27.35
N ALA A 54 -2.91 21.32 26.82
CA ALA A 54 -3.91 20.43 26.22
C ALA A 54 -5.00 20.00 27.21
N ILE A 55 -4.61 19.67 28.46
CA ILE A 55 -5.57 19.37 29.54
C ILE A 55 -6.44 20.59 29.85
N ALA A 56 -5.81 21.77 29.97
CA ALA A 56 -6.49 23.00 30.33
C ALA A 56 -7.49 23.48 29.26
N SER A 57 -7.12 23.36 27.98
CA SER A 57 -7.93 23.80 26.85
C SER A 57 -9.23 23.01 26.74
N ASN A 58 -9.19 21.69 26.88
CA ASN A 58 -10.36 20.84 26.62
C ASN A 58 -11.02 20.28 27.89
N GLY A 59 -10.22 19.88 28.88
CA GLY A 59 -10.69 19.35 30.15
C GLY A 59 -10.94 20.41 31.22
N GLY A 60 -10.38 21.61 31.04
CA GLY A 60 -10.58 22.76 31.92
C GLY A 60 -9.94 22.61 33.30
N LYS A 61 -10.30 23.52 34.21
CA LYS A 61 -9.86 23.53 35.62
C LYS A 61 -10.02 22.17 36.29
N GLN A 62 -11.19 21.56 36.13
CA GLN A 62 -11.54 20.32 36.81
C GLN A 62 -10.65 19.16 36.38
N ALA A 63 -10.27 19.08 35.10
CA ALA A 63 -9.33 18.06 34.64
C ALA A 63 -7.93 18.28 35.23
N LEU A 64 -7.41 19.52 35.24
CA LEU A 64 -6.09 19.82 35.83
C LEU A 64 -5.98 19.42 37.31
N GLU A 65 -6.98 19.80 38.12
CA GLU A 65 -7.01 19.46 39.54
C GLU A 65 -7.12 17.93 39.75
N THR A 66 -7.84 17.25 38.85
CA THR A 66 -7.98 15.79 38.90
C THR A 66 -6.70 15.08 38.46
N VAL A 67 -5.99 15.59 37.46
CA VAL A 67 -4.67 15.07 37.03
C VAL A 67 -3.68 15.20 38.17
N GLN A 68 -3.60 16.36 38.82
CA GLN A 68 -2.72 16.54 39.99
C GLN A 68 -3.00 15.49 41.07
N ARG A 69 -4.27 15.19 41.33
CA ARG A 69 -4.69 14.22 42.36
C ARG A 69 -4.47 12.77 41.95
N LEU A 70 -4.81 12.40 40.72
CA LEU A 70 -4.94 11.01 40.28
C LEU A 70 -3.76 10.50 39.45
N LEU A 71 -2.93 11.36 38.86
CA LEU A 71 -1.77 10.92 38.08
C LEU A 71 -0.85 9.99 38.87
N PRO A 72 -0.43 10.29 40.12
CA PRO A 72 0.43 9.38 40.88
C PRO A 72 -0.24 8.02 41.12
N VAL A 73 -1.53 8.02 41.46
CA VAL A 73 -2.30 6.80 41.77
C VAL A 73 -2.48 5.94 40.52
N LEU A 74 -2.80 6.54 39.38
CA LEU A 74 -2.99 5.83 38.11
C LEU A 74 -1.67 5.25 37.60
N CYS A 75 -0.57 6.01 37.71
CA CYS A 75 0.73 5.52 37.28
C CYS A 75 1.26 4.40 38.19
N GLN A 76 1.19 4.57 39.51
CA GLN A 76 1.76 3.61 40.46
C GLN A 76 0.90 2.35 40.63
N ALA A 77 -0.41 2.50 40.79
CA ALA A 77 -1.29 1.36 41.10
C ALA A 77 -1.83 0.65 39.86
N HIS A 78 -1.89 1.32 38.71
CA HIS A 78 -2.51 0.77 37.48
C HIS A 78 -1.54 0.70 36.30
N GLY A 79 -0.27 1.09 36.49
CA GLY A 79 0.77 0.99 35.46
C GLY A 79 0.56 1.91 34.26
N LEU A 80 -0.31 2.91 34.36
CA LEU A 80 -0.53 3.87 33.27
C LEU A 80 0.67 4.80 33.13
N THR A 81 0.92 5.26 31.92
CA THR A 81 1.95 6.27 31.66
C THR A 81 1.39 7.68 31.89
N PRO A 82 2.23 8.68 32.22
CA PRO A 82 1.80 10.08 32.28
C PRO A 82 1.14 10.54 30.98
N ALA A 83 1.62 10.08 29.82
CA ALA A 83 1.05 10.40 28.52
C ALA A 83 -0.38 9.86 28.36
N GLN A 84 -0.67 8.65 28.85
CA GLN A 84 -2.03 8.09 28.84
C GLN A 84 -2.97 8.88 29.76
N VAL A 85 -2.50 9.28 30.95
CA VAL A 85 -3.29 10.14 31.87
C VAL A 85 -3.60 11.49 31.20
N VAL A 86 -2.64 12.10 30.52
CA VAL A 86 -2.86 13.32 29.74
C VAL A 86 -3.92 13.09 28.65
N ALA A 87 -3.80 12.03 27.86
CA ALA A 87 -4.76 11.72 26.80
C ALA A 87 -6.20 11.56 27.32
N ILE A 88 -6.39 10.93 28.48
CA ILE A 88 -7.72 10.82 29.12
C ILE A 88 -8.23 12.20 29.57
N ALA A 89 -7.35 13.01 30.14
CA ALA A 89 -7.70 14.30 30.75
C ALA A 89 -7.96 15.42 29.72
N SER A 90 -7.35 15.33 28.53
CA SER A 90 -7.40 16.36 27.47
C SER A 90 -8.70 16.38 26.65
N ASN A 91 -9.81 15.93 27.23
CA ASN A 91 -11.13 15.90 26.60
C ASN A 91 -12.20 16.56 27.48
N ILE A 92 -13.30 16.99 26.86
CA ILE A 92 -14.47 17.48 27.59
C ILE A 92 -14.98 16.37 28.52
N GLY A 93 -15.03 16.67 29.82
CA GLY A 93 -15.35 15.67 30.85
C GLY A 93 -14.15 14.84 31.34
N GLY A 94 -12.91 15.25 31.04
CA GLY A 94 -11.67 14.53 31.42
C GLY A 94 -11.57 14.18 32.91
N LYS A 95 -12.06 15.05 33.82
CA LYS A 95 -12.22 14.70 35.26
C LYS A 95 -13.02 13.42 35.46
N GLN A 96 -14.19 13.36 34.83
CA GLN A 96 -15.11 12.22 34.96
C GLN A 96 -14.51 10.96 34.36
N ALA A 97 -13.78 11.09 33.23
CA ALA A 97 -13.09 9.98 32.61
C ALA A 97 -11.98 9.42 33.53
N LEU A 98 -11.12 10.27 34.09
CA LEU A 98 -10.06 9.85 35.03
C LEU A 98 -10.61 9.14 36.28
N GLU A 99 -11.64 9.72 36.93
CA GLU A 99 -12.29 9.11 38.09
C GLU A 99 -12.92 7.75 37.75
N THR A 100 -13.45 7.61 36.53
CA THR A 100 -14.04 6.35 36.05
C THR A 100 -12.98 5.31 35.71
N VAL A 101 -11.86 5.71 35.10
CA VAL A 101 -10.71 4.83 34.84
C VAL A 101 -10.16 4.29 36.17
N GLN A 102 -9.95 5.15 37.16
CA GLN A 102 -9.51 4.72 38.49
C GLN A 102 -10.43 3.64 39.08
N ARG A 103 -11.75 3.79 38.90
CA ARG A 103 -12.74 2.85 39.43
C ARG A 103 -12.88 1.56 38.62
N LEU A 104 -12.90 1.66 37.29
CA LEU A 104 -13.30 0.57 36.40
C LEU A 104 -12.14 -0.16 35.72
N LEU A 105 -10.93 0.42 35.65
CA LEU A 105 -9.79 -0.26 35.03
C LEU A 105 -9.53 -1.64 35.65
N PRO A 106 -9.47 -1.81 36.99
CA PRO A 106 -9.26 -3.14 37.58
C PRO A 106 -10.37 -4.13 37.19
N VAL A 107 -11.63 -3.68 37.20
CA VAL A 107 -12.81 -4.52 36.92
C VAL A 107 -12.84 -4.94 35.44
N LEU A 108 -12.55 -4.02 34.53
CA LEU A 108 -12.52 -4.29 33.09
C LEU A 108 -11.37 -5.23 32.72
N CYS A 109 -10.19 -5.05 33.33
CA CYS A 109 -9.06 -5.94 33.07
C CYS A 109 -9.27 -7.34 33.65
N GLN A 110 -9.72 -7.43 34.91
CA GLN A 110 -9.84 -8.74 35.59
C GLN A 110 -11.06 -9.53 35.14
N ALA A 111 -12.23 -8.90 35.04
CA ALA A 111 -13.47 -9.61 34.75
C ALA A 111 -13.79 -9.73 33.26
N HIS A 112 -13.22 -8.86 32.41
CA HIS A 112 -13.54 -8.81 30.97
C HIS A 112 -12.32 -9.00 30.07
N GLY A 113 -11.13 -9.22 30.64
CA GLY A 113 -9.90 -9.51 29.89
C GLY A 113 -9.40 -8.34 29.04
N LEU A 114 -9.86 -7.11 29.28
CA LEU A 114 -9.37 -5.94 28.56
C LEU A 114 -7.96 -5.56 29.02
N THR A 115 -7.18 -4.97 28.14
CA THR A 115 -5.87 -4.43 28.49
C THR A 115 -5.99 -3.01 29.04
N PRO A 116 -5.01 -2.53 29.84
CA PRO A 116 -4.96 -1.12 30.24
C PRO A 116 -5.01 -0.16 29.04
N ASP A 117 -4.33 -0.49 27.94
CA ASP A 117 -4.34 0.32 26.72
C ASP A 117 -5.72 0.42 26.07
N GLN A 118 -6.50 -0.68 26.07
CA GLN A 118 -7.88 -0.66 25.58
C GLN A 118 -8.77 0.22 26.46
N VAL A 119 -8.60 0.16 27.79
CA VAL A 119 -9.34 1.03 28.73
C VAL A 119 -8.97 2.50 28.51
N VAL A 120 -7.69 2.80 28.28
CA VAL A 120 -7.24 4.16 27.96
C VAL A 120 -7.88 4.63 26.64
N ALA A 121 -7.86 3.82 25.59
CA ALA A 121 -8.45 4.16 24.29
C ALA A 121 -9.94 4.53 24.42
N ILE A 122 -10.72 3.77 25.20
CA ILE A 122 -12.13 4.08 25.45
C ILE A 122 -12.28 5.41 26.23
N ALA A 123 -11.42 5.63 27.22
CA ALA A 123 -11.49 6.78 28.11
C ALA A 123 -11.03 8.10 27.47
N SER A 124 -10.16 8.04 26.47
CA SER A 124 -9.53 9.19 25.80
C SER A 124 -10.41 9.90 24.76
N ASN A 125 -11.73 9.90 24.96
CA ASN A 125 -12.71 10.53 24.08
C ASN A 125 -13.74 11.37 24.87
N ILE A 126 -14.48 12.25 24.18
CA ILE A 126 -15.59 12.99 24.76
C ILE A 126 -16.65 11.99 25.24
N GLY A 127 -16.94 12.04 26.54
CA GLY A 127 -17.85 11.09 27.18
C GLY A 127 -17.21 9.74 27.53
N GLY A 128 -15.89 9.65 27.62
CA GLY A 128 -15.16 8.41 27.99
C GLY A 128 -15.69 7.71 29.24
N LYS A 129 -16.14 8.45 30.27
CA LYS A 129 -16.88 7.88 31.42
C LYS A 129 -18.08 7.03 30.99
N GLN A 130 -18.92 7.60 30.14
CA GLN A 130 -20.14 6.97 29.66
C GLN A 130 -19.82 5.74 28.82
N ALA A 131 -18.78 5.81 27.99
CA ALA A 131 -18.32 4.69 27.19
C ALA A 131 -17.83 3.53 28.09
N LEU A 132 -16.96 3.80 29.08
CA LEU A 132 -16.47 2.78 30.03
C LEU A 132 -17.60 2.09 30.82
N GLU A 133 -18.54 2.86 31.37
CA GLU A 133 -19.70 2.32 32.09
C GLU A 133 -20.58 1.46 31.17
N THR A 134 -20.68 1.83 29.90
CA THR A 134 -21.46 1.07 28.92
C THR A 134 -20.75 -0.19 28.47
N VAL A 135 -19.42 -0.16 28.29
CA VAL A 135 -18.60 -1.35 28.01
C VAL A 135 -18.73 -2.35 29.15
N GLN A 136 -18.58 -1.90 30.40
CA GLN A 136 -18.77 -2.77 31.56
C GLN A 136 -20.14 -3.48 31.54
N ARG A 137 -21.21 -2.76 31.14
CA ARG A 137 -22.57 -3.30 31.10
C ARG A 137 -22.83 -4.20 29.89
N LEU A 138 -22.35 -3.83 28.71
CA LEU A 138 -22.77 -4.43 27.44
C LEU A 138 -21.75 -5.39 26.83
N LEU A 139 -20.48 -5.35 27.22
CA LEU A 139 -19.47 -6.27 26.68
C LEU A 139 -19.90 -7.75 26.82
N PRO A 140 -20.35 -8.24 28.00
CA PRO A 140 -20.80 -9.62 28.12
C PRO A 140 -21.96 -9.96 27.19
N VAL A 141 -22.94 -9.05 27.07
CA VAL A 141 -24.15 -9.25 26.25
C VAL A 141 -23.83 -9.25 24.76
N LEU A 142 -22.97 -8.34 24.31
CA LEU A 142 -22.55 -8.25 22.91
C LEU A 142 -21.69 -9.45 22.51
N CYS A 143 -20.81 -9.92 23.39
CA CYS A 143 -20.00 -11.10 23.11
C CYS A 143 -20.83 -12.39 23.10
N GLN A 144 -21.67 -12.61 24.12
CA GLN A 144 -22.40 -13.87 24.25
C GLN A 144 -23.60 -13.98 23.31
N ALA A 145 -24.41 -12.93 23.19
CA ALA A 145 -25.65 -12.98 22.43
C ALA A 145 -25.48 -12.57 20.95
N HIS A 146 -24.45 -11.79 20.62
CA HIS A 146 -24.25 -11.25 19.27
C HIS A 146 -22.93 -11.71 18.62
N GLY A 147 -22.14 -12.54 19.32
CA GLY A 147 -20.91 -13.12 18.78
C GLY A 147 -19.78 -12.12 18.51
N LEU A 148 -19.86 -10.90 19.06
CA LEU A 148 -18.80 -9.90 18.89
C LEU A 148 -17.59 -10.23 19.75
N THR A 149 -16.39 -9.86 19.30
CA THR A 149 -15.17 -10.01 20.11
C THR A 149 -15.00 -8.82 21.08
N PRO A 150 -14.26 -8.99 22.19
CA PRO A 150 -13.89 -7.87 23.05
C PRO A 150 -13.21 -6.72 22.28
N GLU A 151 -12.38 -7.04 21.29
CA GLU A 151 -11.70 -6.05 20.45
C GLU A 151 -12.68 -5.25 19.60
N GLN A 152 -13.72 -5.89 19.04
CA GLN A 152 -14.78 -5.19 18.30
C GLN A 152 -15.58 -4.26 19.20
N VAL A 153 -15.90 -4.70 20.43
CA VAL A 153 -16.59 -3.85 21.42
C VAL A 153 -15.73 -2.65 21.81
N VAL A 154 -14.43 -2.85 22.03
CA VAL A 154 -13.46 -1.78 22.31
C VAL A 154 -13.39 -0.80 21.14
N ALA A 155 -13.32 -1.29 19.90
CA ALA A 155 -13.29 -0.44 18.70
C ALA A 155 -14.52 0.48 18.63
N ILE A 156 -15.73 -0.07 18.81
CA ILE A 156 -16.98 0.72 18.82
C ILE A 156 -16.97 1.76 19.95
N ALA A 157 -16.43 1.41 21.11
CA ALA A 157 -16.42 2.26 22.29
C ALA A 157 -15.37 3.38 22.25
N SER A 158 -14.35 3.28 21.40
CA SER A 158 -13.17 4.15 21.39
C SER A 158 -13.34 5.43 20.55
N HIS A 159 -14.56 5.95 20.48
CA HIS A 159 -14.89 7.18 19.75
C HIS A 159 -15.84 8.07 20.57
N ASP A 160 -15.92 9.34 20.19
CA ASP A 160 -16.91 10.28 20.73
C ASP A 160 -18.33 9.72 20.59
N GLY A 161 -19.03 9.59 21.71
CA GLY A 161 -20.36 8.98 21.75
C GLY A 161 -20.35 7.44 21.71
N GLY A 162 -19.24 6.78 22.04
CA GLY A 162 -19.12 5.30 22.07
C GLY A 162 -20.23 4.59 22.85
N LYS A 163 -20.75 5.18 23.95
CA LYS A 163 -21.97 4.69 24.64
C LYS A 163 -23.16 4.54 23.68
N GLN A 164 -23.43 5.59 22.91
CA GLN A 164 -24.55 5.64 21.98
C GLN A 164 -24.38 4.62 20.86
N ALA A 165 -23.15 4.46 20.35
CA ALA A 165 -22.84 3.46 19.34
C ALA A 165 -23.09 2.04 19.87
N LEU A 166 -22.56 1.68 21.05
CA LEU A 166 -22.75 0.37 21.67
C LEU A 166 -24.23 0.02 21.93
N GLU A 167 -24.99 0.96 22.51
CA GLU A 167 -26.44 0.78 22.74
C GLU A 167 -27.20 0.58 21.42
N THR A 168 -26.74 1.24 20.34
CA THR A 168 -27.35 1.11 19.01
C THR A 168 -26.98 -0.21 18.34
N VAL A 169 -25.73 -0.67 18.47
CA VAL A 169 -25.28 -1.98 17.98
C VAL A 169 -26.09 -3.09 18.66
N GLN A 170 -26.21 -3.04 19.99
CA GLN A 170 -27.03 -4.01 20.73
C GLN A 170 -28.47 -4.08 20.19
N ARG A 171 -29.06 -2.93 19.86
CA ARG A 171 -30.44 -2.84 19.36
C ARG A 171 -30.59 -3.26 17.89
N LEU A 172 -29.65 -2.85 17.03
CA LEU A 172 -29.82 -2.91 15.58
C LEU A 172 -29.02 -4.03 14.90
N LEU A 173 -27.99 -4.61 15.53
CA LEU A 173 -27.20 -5.68 14.92
C LEU A 173 -28.09 -6.85 14.46
N PRO A 174 -29.03 -7.40 15.26
CA PRO A 174 -29.88 -8.50 14.78
C PRO A 174 -30.72 -8.10 13.57
N VAL A 175 -31.26 -6.88 13.56
CA VAL A 175 -32.13 -6.38 12.48
C VAL A 175 -31.34 -6.14 11.19
N LEU A 176 -30.14 -5.57 11.30
CA LEU A 176 -29.27 -5.32 10.14
C LEU A 176 -28.75 -6.62 9.54
N CYS A 177 -28.41 -7.61 10.38
CA CYS A 177 -27.98 -8.92 9.89
C CYS A 177 -29.12 -9.70 9.23
N GLN A 178 -30.26 -9.85 9.92
CA GLN A 178 -31.34 -10.71 9.45
C GLN A 178 -32.15 -10.11 8.30
N ALA A 179 -32.47 -8.81 8.38
CA ALA A 179 -33.35 -8.17 7.40
C ALA A 179 -32.59 -7.48 6.26
N HIS A 180 -31.31 -7.12 6.45
CA HIS A 180 -30.53 -6.37 5.45
C HIS A 180 -29.29 -7.12 4.97
N GLY A 181 -29.05 -8.34 5.45
CA GLY A 181 -27.96 -9.20 5.00
C GLY A 181 -26.56 -8.69 5.36
N LEU A 182 -26.44 -7.76 6.31
CA LEU A 182 -25.15 -7.25 6.74
C LEU A 182 -24.45 -8.23 7.68
N THR A 183 -23.13 -8.28 7.61
CA THR A 183 -22.30 -9.06 8.53
C THR A 183 -22.07 -8.31 9.85
N PRO A 184 -21.81 -9.02 10.97
CA PRO A 184 -21.39 -8.37 12.22
C PRO A 184 -20.18 -7.45 12.02
N GLU A 185 -19.23 -7.83 11.18
CA GLU A 185 -18.05 -7.03 10.84
C GLU A 185 -18.41 -5.70 10.16
N GLN A 186 -19.36 -5.72 9.21
CA GLN A 186 -19.85 -4.50 8.57
C GLN A 186 -20.58 -3.58 9.56
N VAL A 187 -21.38 -4.14 10.48
CA VAL A 187 -22.05 -3.36 11.53
C VAL A 187 -21.02 -2.73 12.49
N VAL A 188 -20.00 -3.48 12.89
CA VAL A 188 -18.88 -2.98 13.71
C VAL A 188 -18.14 -1.85 12.98
N ALA A 189 -17.84 -2.01 11.70
CA ALA A 189 -17.17 -0.97 10.90
C ALA A 189 -17.96 0.34 10.85
N ILE A 190 -19.28 0.27 10.62
CA ILE A 190 -20.14 1.48 10.63
C ILE A 190 -20.17 2.12 12.02
N ALA A 191 -20.23 1.30 13.08
CA ALA A 191 -20.35 1.76 14.45
C ALA A 191 -19.07 2.36 15.03
N SER A 192 -17.90 1.97 14.52
CA SER A 192 -16.57 2.36 15.02
C SER A 192 -16.11 3.69 14.43
N ASN A 193 -16.98 4.70 14.47
CA ASN A 193 -16.73 6.06 14.00
C ASN A 193 -17.49 7.07 14.86
N ILE A 194 -17.09 8.34 14.83
CA ILE A 194 -17.82 9.43 15.50
C ILE A 194 -19.22 9.53 14.89
N GLY A 195 -20.23 9.40 15.75
CA GLY A 195 -21.62 9.37 15.32
C GLY A 195 -22.09 8.01 14.77
N GLY A 196 -21.40 6.91 15.09
CA GLY A 196 -21.77 5.55 14.67
C GLY A 196 -23.25 5.18 14.91
N LYS A 197 -23.86 5.64 16.02
CA LYS A 197 -25.32 5.54 16.23
C LYS A 197 -26.13 6.09 15.06
N GLN A 198 -25.81 7.31 14.66
CA GLN A 198 -26.51 8.02 13.59
C GLN A 198 -26.29 7.32 12.25
N ALA A 199 -25.09 6.82 11.99
CA ALA A 199 -24.78 6.06 10.78
C ALA A 199 -25.60 4.76 10.72
N LEU A 200 -25.62 3.95 11.79
CA LEU A 200 -26.41 2.71 11.86
C LEU A 200 -27.92 2.94 11.66
N GLU A 201 -28.50 3.92 12.36
CA GLU A 201 -29.92 4.28 12.20
C GLU A 201 -30.22 4.72 10.76
N THR A 202 -29.27 5.39 10.10
CA THR A 202 -29.42 5.83 8.71
C THR A 202 -29.27 4.68 7.73
N VAL A 203 -28.34 3.75 7.95
CA VAL A 203 -28.18 2.53 7.15
C VAL A 203 -29.46 1.69 7.22
N GLN A 204 -29.98 1.45 8.41
CA GLN A 204 -31.26 0.72 8.57
C GLN A 204 -32.39 1.37 7.76
N ARG A 205 -32.45 2.71 7.74
CA ARG A 205 -33.51 3.45 7.03
C ARG A 205 -33.29 3.51 5.52
N LEU A 206 -32.06 3.72 5.06
CA LEU A 206 -31.75 4.09 3.68
C LEU A 206 -31.17 2.95 2.84
N LEU A 207 -30.62 1.89 3.44
CA LEU A 207 -30.05 0.77 2.69
C LEU A 207 -31.05 0.19 1.67
N PRO A 208 -32.32 -0.10 2.02
CA PRO A 208 -33.28 -0.61 1.04
C PRO A 208 -33.51 0.35 -0.14
N VAL A 209 -33.63 1.65 0.15
CA VAL A 209 -33.90 2.69 -0.86
C VAL A 209 -32.69 2.90 -1.78
N LEU A 210 -31.48 2.92 -1.23
CA LEU A 210 -30.25 3.07 -1.99
C LEU A 210 -29.99 1.86 -2.88
N CYS A 211 -30.28 0.65 -2.39
CA CYS A 211 -30.10 -0.56 -3.19
C CYS A 211 -31.15 -0.66 -4.31
N GLN A 212 -32.43 -0.50 -3.97
CA GLN A 212 -33.52 -0.73 -4.92
C GLN A 212 -33.67 0.41 -5.95
N ALA A 213 -33.57 1.66 -5.51
CA ALA A 213 -33.83 2.81 -6.39
C ALA A 213 -32.56 3.37 -7.06
N HIS A 214 -31.39 3.15 -6.48
CA HIS A 214 -30.13 3.74 -6.97
C HIS A 214 -29.10 2.68 -7.40
N GLY A 215 -29.43 1.38 -7.31
CA GLY A 215 -28.57 0.29 -7.77
C GLY A 215 -27.29 0.11 -6.97
N LEU A 216 -27.19 0.70 -5.78
CA LEU A 216 -26.02 0.52 -4.91
C LEU A 216 -26.04 -0.87 -4.27
N THR A 217 -24.86 -1.41 -4.01
CA THR A 217 -24.69 -2.66 -3.26
C THR A 217 -24.68 -2.40 -1.75
N PRO A 218 -25.04 -3.39 -0.91
CA PRO A 218 -24.85 -3.29 0.54
C PRO A 218 -23.42 -2.91 0.91
N GLU A 219 -22.42 -3.45 0.21
CA GLU A 219 -21.00 -3.14 0.42
C GLU A 219 -20.68 -1.66 0.16
N GLN A 220 -21.23 -1.07 -0.91
CA GLN A 220 -21.06 0.36 -1.19
C GLN A 220 -21.76 1.24 -0.15
N VAL A 221 -22.95 0.86 0.32
CA VAL A 221 -23.65 1.58 1.39
C VAL A 221 -22.86 1.52 2.70
N VAL A 222 -22.31 0.35 3.04
CA VAL A 222 -21.42 0.19 4.20
C VAL A 222 -20.17 1.04 4.06
N ALA A 223 -19.54 1.07 2.89
CA ALA A 223 -18.36 1.89 2.64
C ALA A 223 -18.63 3.38 2.89
N ILE A 224 -19.73 3.93 2.36
CA ILE A 224 -20.14 5.32 2.60
C ILE A 224 -20.42 5.60 4.08
N ALA A 225 -21.01 4.63 4.77
CA ALA A 225 -21.44 4.78 6.16
C ALA A 225 -20.31 4.65 7.19
N SER A 226 -19.18 4.03 6.82
CA SER A 226 -18.08 3.66 7.72
C SER A 226 -17.04 4.77 7.90
N HIS A 227 -17.51 6.03 7.97
CA HIS A 227 -16.71 7.24 8.12
C HIS A 227 -17.39 8.22 9.07
N ASP A 228 -16.63 9.18 9.59
CA ASP A 228 -17.17 10.24 10.43
C ASP A 228 -18.19 11.06 9.63
N GLY A 229 -19.41 11.15 10.18
CA GLY A 229 -20.53 11.76 9.49
C GLY A 229 -21.18 10.88 8.41
N GLY A 230 -21.01 9.55 8.44
CA GLY A 230 -21.62 8.61 7.49
C GLY A 230 -23.12 8.80 7.26
N LYS A 231 -23.90 9.19 8.29
CA LYS A 231 -25.31 9.61 8.13
C LYS A 231 -25.46 10.71 7.07
N GLN A 232 -24.65 11.76 7.21
CA GLN A 232 -24.69 12.92 6.33
C GLN A 232 -24.29 12.55 4.91
N ALA A 233 -23.28 11.68 4.76
CA ALA A 233 -22.87 11.18 3.46
C ALA A 233 -23.99 10.38 2.78
N LEU A 234 -24.60 9.41 3.47
CA LEU A 234 -25.72 8.61 2.94
C LEU A 234 -26.92 9.46 2.51
N GLU A 235 -27.37 10.40 3.36
CA GLU A 235 -28.47 11.31 3.03
C GLU A 235 -28.14 12.17 1.79
N THR A 236 -26.86 12.53 1.63
CA THR A 236 -26.40 13.31 0.48
C THR A 236 -26.30 12.47 -0.78
N VAL A 237 -25.84 11.22 -0.69
CA VAL A 237 -25.83 10.26 -1.81
C VAL A 237 -27.24 10.02 -2.31
N GLN A 238 -28.20 9.76 -1.42
CA GLN A 238 -29.61 9.60 -1.80
C GLN A 238 -30.13 10.82 -2.57
N ARG A 239 -29.77 12.03 -2.13
CA ARG A 239 -30.23 13.27 -2.75
C ARG A 239 -29.51 13.60 -4.07
N LEU A 240 -28.20 13.38 -4.14
CA LEU A 240 -27.36 13.92 -5.21
C LEU A 240 -26.93 12.87 -6.25
N LEU A 241 -26.97 11.57 -5.95
CA LEU A 241 -26.56 10.53 -6.90
C LEU A 241 -27.32 10.66 -8.25
N PRO A 242 -28.65 10.81 -8.30
CA PRO A 242 -29.36 10.95 -9.57
C PRO A 242 -28.89 12.18 -10.37
N VAL A 243 -28.68 13.31 -9.68
CA VAL A 243 -28.25 14.57 -10.31
C VAL A 243 -26.82 14.45 -10.83
N LEU A 244 -25.91 13.89 -10.04
CA LEU A 244 -24.51 13.68 -10.42
C LEU A 244 -24.36 12.72 -11.61
N CYS A 245 -25.18 11.68 -11.66
CA CYS A 245 -25.14 10.74 -12.78
C CYS A 245 -25.74 11.36 -14.05
N GLN A 246 -26.93 11.97 -13.96
CA GLN A 246 -27.65 12.47 -15.13
C GLN A 246 -27.06 13.77 -15.69
N ALA A 247 -26.70 14.72 -14.82
CA ALA A 247 -26.26 16.05 -15.25
C ALA A 247 -24.74 16.15 -15.45
N HIS A 248 -23.96 15.30 -14.76
CA HIS A 248 -22.49 15.39 -14.78
C HIS A 248 -21.80 14.12 -15.31
N GLY A 249 -22.58 13.09 -15.71
CA GLY A 249 -22.04 11.88 -16.32
C GLY A 249 -21.20 11.01 -15.39
N LEU A 250 -21.29 11.22 -14.08
CA LEU A 250 -20.58 10.39 -13.11
C LEU A 250 -21.24 9.02 -12.97
N THR A 251 -20.45 7.99 -12.68
CA THR A 251 -21.00 6.66 -12.38
C THR A 251 -21.37 6.55 -10.89
N PRO A 252 -22.28 5.63 -10.52
CA PRO A 252 -22.54 5.32 -9.11
C PRO A 252 -21.26 5.00 -8.33
N GLU A 253 -20.32 4.28 -8.93
CA GLU A 253 -19.02 3.94 -8.31
C GLU A 253 -18.18 5.19 -8.04
N GLN A 254 -18.17 6.17 -8.94
CA GLN A 254 -17.47 7.43 -8.72
C GLN A 254 -18.13 8.26 -7.61
N VAL A 255 -19.46 8.27 -7.54
CA VAL A 255 -20.20 8.95 -6.45
C VAL A 255 -19.91 8.27 -5.11
N VAL A 256 -19.88 6.93 -5.07
CA VAL A 256 -19.50 6.16 -3.88
C VAL A 256 -18.06 6.48 -3.46
N ALA A 257 -17.13 6.54 -4.41
CA ALA A 257 -15.73 6.88 -4.12
C ALA A 257 -15.59 8.26 -3.46
N ILE A 258 -16.29 9.28 -3.95
CA ILE A 258 -16.29 10.62 -3.34
C ILE A 258 -16.92 10.61 -1.94
N ALA A 259 -17.95 9.81 -1.75
CA ALA A 259 -18.74 9.79 -0.52
C ALA A 259 -18.12 8.97 0.62
N SER A 260 -17.22 8.03 0.31
CA SER A 260 -16.62 7.08 1.26
C SER A 260 -15.37 7.65 1.94
N HIS A 261 -15.50 8.86 2.49
CA HIS A 261 -14.45 9.60 3.19
C HIS A 261 -15.05 10.54 4.23
N ASP A 262 -14.24 10.97 5.19
CA ASP A 262 -14.67 11.94 6.19
C ASP A 262 -15.06 13.26 5.51
N GLY A 263 -16.28 13.71 5.78
CA GLY A 263 -16.86 14.87 5.10
C GLY A 263 -17.35 14.58 3.66
N GLY A 264 -17.63 13.32 3.30
CA GLY A 264 -18.17 12.93 1.98
C GLY A 264 -19.38 13.75 1.52
N LYS A 265 -20.28 14.16 2.43
CA LYS A 265 -21.36 15.14 2.12
C LYS A 265 -20.80 16.43 1.49
N GLN A 266 -19.80 17.00 2.14
CA GLN A 266 -19.18 18.26 1.72
C GLN A 266 -18.48 18.09 0.37
N ALA A 267 -17.81 16.95 0.17
CA ALA A 267 -17.16 16.64 -1.10
C ALA A 267 -18.19 16.52 -2.24
N LEU A 268 -19.28 15.77 -2.06
CA LEU A 268 -20.35 15.62 -3.06
C LEU A 268 -21.01 16.95 -3.43
N GLU A 269 -21.39 17.77 -2.44
CA GLU A 269 -21.97 19.10 -2.68
C GLU A 269 -21.00 20.00 -3.45
N THR A 270 -19.70 19.87 -3.19
CA THR A 270 -18.65 20.65 -3.87
C THR A 270 -18.40 20.15 -5.29
N VAL A 271 -18.42 18.83 -5.53
CA VAL A 271 -18.31 18.24 -6.87
C VAL A 271 -19.48 18.70 -7.73
N GLN A 272 -20.71 18.62 -7.24
CA GLN A 272 -21.89 19.12 -7.96
C GLN A 272 -21.72 20.59 -8.39
N ARG A 273 -21.20 21.43 -7.49
CA ARG A 273 -21.01 22.86 -7.73
C ARG A 273 -19.84 23.17 -8.66
N LEU A 274 -18.70 22.50 -8.48
CA LEU A 274 -17.42 22.90 -9.09
C LEU A 274 -17.03 22.05 -10.30
N LEU A 275 -17.56 20.84 -10.49
CA LEU A 275 -17.20 19.99 -11.63
C LEU A 275 -17.37 20.72 -12.97
N PRO A 276 -18.51 21.38 -13.28
CA PRO A 276 -18.65 22.11 -14.54
C PRO A 276 -17.60 23.21 -14.71
N VAL A 277 -17.30 23.95 -13.65
CA VAL A 277 -16.34 25.06 -13.67
C VAL A 277 -14.92 24.54 -13.89
N LEU A 278 -14.52 23.48 -13.17
CA LEU A 278 -13.21 22.87 -13.29
C LEU A 278 -12.97 22.26 -14.67
N CYS A 279 -13.98 21.61 -15.24
CA CYS A 279 -13.89 21.06 -16.59
C CYS A 279 -13.82 22.15 -17.66
N GLN A 280 -14.71 23.14 -17.62
CA GLN A 280 -14.81 24.16 -18.66
C GLN A 280 -13.69 25.20 -18.60
N ALA A 281 -13.33 25.69 -17.41
CA ALA A 281 -12.37 26.77 -17.25
C ALA A 281 -10.92 26.29 -17.10
N HIS A 282 -10.71 25.05 -16.63
CA HIS A 282 -9.37 24.53 -16.35
C HIS A 282 -9.02 23.25 -17.11
N GLY A 283 -9.93 22.75 -17.95
CA GLY A 283 -9.68 21.58 -18.81
C GLY A 283 -9.51 20.27 -18.05
N LEU A 284 -9.93 20.20 -16.79
CA LEU A 284 -9.86 18.97 -16.01
C LEU A 284 -10.92 17.97 -16.48
N THR A 285 -10.60 16.68 -16.44
CA THR A 285 -11.60 15.64 -16.74
C THR A 285 -12.46 15.35 -15.51
N PRO A 286 -13.70 14.83 -15.68
CA PRO A 286 -14.50 14.36 -14.55
C PRO A 286 -13.74 13.38 -13.65
N GLU A 287 -12.93 12.49 -14.22
CA GLU A 287 -12.11 11.53 -13.48
C GLU A 287 -11.05 12.22 -12.61
N GLN A 288 -10.43 13.30 -13.10
CA GLN A 288 -9.48 14.08 -12.32
C GLN A 288 -10.18 14.82 -11.17
N VAL A 289 -11.38 15.35 -11.40
CA VAL A 289 -12.19 15.99 -10.34
C VAL A 289 -12.60 14.96 -9.28
N VAL A 290 -13.03 13.76 -9.70
CA VAL A 290 -13.34 12.64 -8.80
C VAL A 290 -12.10 12.24 -7.99
N ALA A 291 -10.93 12.13 -8.62
CA ALA A 291 -9.69 11.79 -7.94
C ALA A 291 -9.32 12.81 -6.85
N ILE A 292 -9.47 14.12 -7.12
CA ILE A 292 -9.23 15.17 -6.11
C ILE A 292 -10.22 15.09 -4.95
N ALA A 293 -11.47 14.73 -5.25
CA ALA A 293 -12.58 14.74 -4.30
C ALA A 293 -12.65 13.48 -3.41
N SER A 294 -12.06 12.36 -3.84
CA SER A 294 -12.17 11.04 -3.20
C SER A 294 -11.12 10.85 -2.10
N HIS A 295 -11.01 11.83 -1.21
CA HIS A 295 -10.11 11.84 -0.05
C HIS A 295 -10.69 12.72 1.06
N ASP A 296 -10.21 12.53 2.29
CA ASP A 296 -10.61 13.38 3.42
C ASP A 296 -10.30 14.85 3.13
N GLY A 297 -11.31 15.71 3.32
CA GLY A 297 -11.19 17.12 2.96
C GLY A 297 -11.24 17.42 1.45
N GLY A 298 -11.76 16.50 0.62
CA GLY A 298 -11.91 16.67 -0.83
C GLY A 298 -12.58 17.99 -1.25
N LYS A 299 -13.56 18.50 -0.48
CA LYS A 299 -14.10 19.87 -0.66
C LYS A 299 -13.00 20.95 -0.67
N GLN A 300 -12.14 20.91 0.35
CA GLN A 300 -11.08 21.89 0.51
C GLN A 300 -10.05 21.77 -0.62
N ALA A 301 -9.74 20.55 -1.04
CA ALA A 301 -8.86 20.30 -2.18
C ALA A 301 -9.43 20.89 -3.48
N LEU A 302 -10.71 20.62 -3.80
CA LEU A 302 -11.39 21.15 -4.99
C LEU A 302 -11.43 22.68 -5.03
N GLU A 303 -11.84 23.32 -3.93
CA GLU A 303 -11.86 24.79 -3.83
C GLU A 303 -10.46 25.39 -4.01
N THR A 304 -9.43 24.70 -3.52
CA THR A 304 -8.04 25.13 -3.64
C THR A 304 -7.49 24.92 -5.06
N VAL A 305 -7.85 23.83 -5.73
CA VAL A 305 -7.50 23.60 -7.14
C VAL A 305 -8.10 24.68 -8.02
N GLN A 306 -9.39 24.98 -7.87
CA GLN A 306 -10.03 26.07 -8.61
C GLN A 306 -9.28 27.40 -8.42
N ARG A 307 -8.86 27.70 -7.19
CA ARG A 307 -8.16 28.95 -6.86
C ARG A 307 -6.71 28.99 -7.34
N LEU A 308 -5.96 27.91 -7.17
CA LEU A 308 -4.50 27.90 -7.32
C LEU A 308 -3.99 27.27 -8.61
N LEU A 309 -4.78 26.46 -9.32
CA LEU A 309 -4.35 25.84 -10.58
C LEU A 309 -3.84 26.90 -11.59
N PRO A 310 -4.56 28.01 -11.86
CA PRO A 310 -4.06 29.03 -12.79
C PRO A 310 -2.71 29.62 -12.35
N VAL A 311 -2.56 29.91 -11.06
CA VAL A 311 -1.35 30.52 -10.48
C VAL A 311 -0.16 29.56 -10.52
N LEU A 312 -0.38 28.27 -10.20
CA LEU A 312 0.65 27.25 -10.22
C LEU A 312 1.12 26.96 -11.64
N CYS A 313 0.21 26.91 -12.61
CA CYS A 313 0.58 26.71 -14.01
C CYS A 313 1.32 27.93 -14.59
N GLN A 314 0.81 29.14 -14.39
CA GLN A 314 1.36 30.35 -15.00
C GLN A 314 2.67 30.81 -14.36
N ALA A 315 2.75 30.84 -13.02
CA ALA A 315 3.91 31.39 -12.32
C ALA A 315 4.99 30.34 -12.01
N HIS A 316 4.64 29.05 -11.95
CA HIS A 316 5.55 27.99 -11.53
C HIS A 316 5.77 26.91 -12.59
N GLY A 317 5.09 27.01 -13.74
CA GLY A 317 5.27 26.09 -14.87
C GLY A 317 4.81 24.66 -14.59
N LEU A 318 3.95 24.44 -13.57
CA LEU A 318 3.39 23.13 -13.30
C LEU A 318 2.31 22.77 -14.33
N THR A 319 2.16 21.49 -14.63
CA THR A 319 1.06 21.02 -15.49
C THR A 319 -0.22 20.80 -14.67
N PRO A 320 -1.41 20.86 -15.29
CA PRO A 320 -2.66 20.48 -14.63
C PRO A 320 -2.58 19.10 -13.96
N GLU A 321 -1.94 18.12 -14.59
CA GLU A 321 -1.75 16.77 -14.05
C GLU A 321 -0.90 16.77 -12.77
N GLN A 322 0.15 17.59 -12.71
CA GLN A 322 0.96 17.74 -11.51
C GLN A 322 0.16 18.38 -10.37
N VAL A 323 -0.66 19.40 -10.67
CA VAL A 323 -1.56 20.02 -9.70
C VAL A 323 -2.59 19.02 -9.19
N VAL A 324 -3.19 18.21 -10.08
CA VAL A 324 -4.12 17.12 -9.73
C VAL A 324 -3.43 16.08 -8.85
N ALA A 325 -2.20 15.67 -9.15
CA ALA A 325 -1.46 14.70 -8.35
C ALA A 325 -1.16 15.21 -6.92
N ILE A 326 -0.80 16.49 -6.78
CA ILE A 326 -0.61 17.14 -5.47
C ILE A 326 -1.95 17.22 -4.73
N ALA A 327 -3.02 17.63 -5.41
CA ALA A 327 -4.32 17.83 -4.80
C ALA A 327 -4.95 16.51 -4.32
N SER A 328 -4.83 15.44 -5.10
CA SER A 328 -5.45 14.14 -4.79
C SER A 328 -4.82 13.51 -3.53
N ASN A 329 -3.50 13.61 -3.36
CA ASN A 329 -2.81 12.93 -2.24
C ASN A 329 -2.36 13.87 -1.12
N GLY A 330 -2.01 15.12 -1.43
CA GLY A 330 -1.54 16.11 -0.46
C GLY A 330 -2.60 17.14 -0.03
N GLY A 331 -3.71 17.22 -0.77
CA GLY A 331 -4.84 18.10 -0.48
C GLY A 331 -4.53 19.59 -0.56
N LYS A 332 -5.43 20.40 0.02
CA LYS A 332 -5.32 21.87 0.10
C LYS A 332 -3.98 22.33 0.67
N GLN A 333 -3.56 21.69 1.77
CA GLN A 333 -2.37 22.10 2.51
C GLN A 333 -1.10 21.92 1.68
N ALA A 334 -0.99 20.84 0.90
CA ALA A 334 0.14 20.65 0.00
C ALA A 334 0.15 21.68 -1.14
N LEU A 335 -1.00 21.97 -1.77
CA LEU A 335 -1.09 22.99 -2.83
C LEU A 335 -0.64 24.38 -2.36
N GLU A 336 -1.15 24.85 -1.22
CA GLU A 336 -0.76 26.14 -0.62
C GLU A 336 0.75 26.15 -0.28
N THR A 337 1.29 25.02 0.15
CA THR A 337 2.71 24.90 0.49
C THR A 337 3.60 24.85 -0.74
N VAL A 338 3.18 24.17 -1.82
CA VAL A 338 3.89 24.16 -3.10
C VAL A 338 3.96 25.57 -3.67
N GLN A 339 2.83 26.30 -3.70
CA GLN A 339 2.82 27.69 -4.14
C GLN A 339 3.84 28.55 -3.36
N ARG A 340 3.93 28.35 -2.05
CA ARG A 340 4.81 29.14 -1.18
C ARG A 340 6.29 28.72 -1.26
N LEU A 341 6.58 27.42 -1.29
CA LEU A 341 7.92 26.88 -1.09
C LEU A 341 8.62 26.42 -2.37
N LEU A 342 7.91 26.16 -3.47
CA LEU A 342 8.53 25.75 -4.72
C LEU A 342 9.63 26.73 -5.17
N PRO A 343 9.43 28.07 -5.19
CA PRO A 343 10.49 29.00 -5.57
C PRO A 343 11.74 28.88 -4.68
N VAL A 344 11.55 28.79 -3.37
CA VAL A 344 12.63 28.71 -2.38
C VAL A 344 13.40 27.39 -2.49
N LEU A 345 12.70 26.28 -2.67
CA LEU A 345 13.31 24.95 -2.82
C LEU A 345 14.10 24.85 -4.13
N CYS A 346 13.59 25.41 -5.22
CA CYS A 346 14.31 25.42 -6.50
C CYS A 346 15.54 26.32 -6.45
N GLN A 347 15.39 27.56 -5.96
CA GLN A 347 16.47 28.55 -6.00
C GLN A 347 17.57 28.29 -4.96
N ALA A 348 17.20 27.99 -3.71
CA ALA A 348 18.16 27.87 -2.62
C ALA A 348 18.69 26.44 -2.41
N HIS A 349 17.93 25.42 -2.84
CA HIS A 349 18.28 24.02 -2.59
C HIS A 349 18.48 23.20 -3.88
N GLY A 350 18.32 23.81 -5.06
CA GLY A 350 18.57 23.18 -6.35
C GLY A 350 17.60 22.05 -6.71
N LEU A 351 16.46 21.95 -6.02
CA LEU A 351 15.45 20.95 -6.33
C LEU A 351 14.72 21.31 -7.63
N THR A 352 14.33 20.30 -8.39
CA THR A 352 13.49 20.49 -9.58
C THR A 352 12.01 20.59 -9.20
N PRO A 353 11.17 21.27 -10.01
CA PRO A 353 9.72 21.26 -9.82
C PRO A 353 9.14 19.83 -9.72
N ALA A 354 9.66 18.89 -10.52
CA ALA A 354 9.25 17.49 -10.49
C ALA A 354 9.55 16.81 -9.14
N GLN A 355 10.70 17.09 -8.51
CA GLN A 355 11.02 16.59 -7.17
C GLN A 355 10.10 17.21 -6.11
N VAL A 356 9.81 18.51 -6.20
CA VAL A 356 8.86 19.18 -5.28
C VAL A 356 7.47 18.59 -5.40
N VAL A 357 6.99 18.34 -6.63
CA VAL A 357 5.71 17.65 -6.90
C VAL A 357 5.73 16.25 -6.28
N ALA A 358 6.78 15.46 -6.51
CA ALA A 358 6.89 14.12 -5.94
C ALA A 358 6.87 14.10 -4.40
N ILE A 359 7.45 15.10 -3.73
CA ILE A 359 7.37 15.22 -2.26
C ILE A 359 5.95 15.59 -1.81
N ALA A 360 5.27 16.45 -2.56
CA ALA A 360 3.97 17.01 -2.21
C ALA A 360 2.79 16.07 -2.49
N SER A 361 2.94 15.11 -3.42
CA SER A 361 1.90 14.17 -3.86
C SER A 361 1.70 12.97 -2.91
N HIS A 362 1.77 13.20 -1.60
CA HIS A 362 1.52 12.19 -0.57
C HIS A 362 0.80 12.81 0.64
N ASP A 363 0.17 11.96 1.45
CA ASP A 363 -0.45 12.39 2.71
C ASP A 363 0.59 13.10 3.60
N GLY A 364 0.25 14.31 4.01
CA GLY A 364 1.17 15.16 4.77
C GLY A 364 2.26 15.82 3.91
N GLY A 365 2.08 15.95 2.60
CA GLY A 365 3.03 16.59 1.68
C GLY A 365 3.49 17.99 2.12
N LYS A 366 2.60 18.80 2.74
CA LYS A 366 2.98 20.06 3.40
C LYS A 366 4.11 19.87 4.42
N GLN A 367 3.92 18.91 5.32
CA GLN A 367 4.85 18.62 6.40
C GLN A 367 6.19 18.14 5.84
N ALA A 368 6.16 17.30 4.80
CA ALA A 368 7.36 16.86 4.10
C ALA A 368 8.11 18.03 3.47
N LEU A 369 7.45 18.92 2.72
CA LEU A 369 8.07 20.09 2.10
C LEU A 369 8.71 21.05 3.12
N GLU A 370 8.01 21.40 4.20
CA GLU A 370 8.54 22.26 5.27
C GLU A 370 9.76 21.61 5.94
N THR A 371 9.75 20.29 6.07
CA THR A 371 10.87 19.54 6.66
C THR A 371 12.05 19.44 5.70
N VAL A 372 11.83 19.25 4.40
CA VAL A 372 12.87 19.27 3.36
C VAL A 372 13.57 20.62 3.35
N GLN A 373 12.81 21.72 3.33
CA GLN A 373 13.39 23.07 3.40
C GLN A 373 14.30 23.24 4.61
N ARG A 374 13.89 22.72 5.77
CA ARG A 374 14.65 22.86 7.03
C ARG A 374 15.85 21.92 7.12
N LEU A 375 15.72 20.66 6.68
CA LEU A 375 16.68 19.58 6.98
C LEU A 375 17.56 19.20 5.80
N LEU A 376 17.21 19.52 4.56
CA LEU A 376 18.05 19.20 3.40
C LEU A 376 19.49 19.73 3.58
N PRO A 377 19.74 21.01 3.97
CA PRO A 377 21.10 21.50 4.17
C PRO A 377 21.87 20.69 5.22
N VAL A 378 21.21 20.36 6.34
CA VAL A 378 21.82 19.63 7.47
C VAL A 378 22.15 18.18 7.07
N LEU A 379 21.26 17.51 6.35
CA LEU A 379 21.46 16.13 5.90
C LEU A 379 22.56 16.05 4.83
N CYS A 380 22.63 17.02 3.92
CA CYS A 380 23.68 17.05 2.90
C CYS A 380 25.05 17.40 3.51
N GLN A 381 25.13 18.46 4.32
CA GLN A 381 26.41 18.96 4.83
C GLN A 381 26.98 18.10 5.97
N ALA A 382 26.15 17.71 6.94
CA ALA A 382 26.63 17.00 8.13
C ALA A 382 26.61 15.46 7.96
N HIS A 383 25.77 14.93 7.07
CA HIS A 383 25.58 13.47 6.91
C HIS A 383 25.94 12.95 5.52
N GLY A 384 26.35 13.83 4.59
CA GLY A 384 26.82 13.44 3.26
C GLY A 384 25.76 12.84 2.34
N LEU A 385 24.47 13.04 2.64
CA LEU A 385 23.39 12.59 1.76
C LEU A 385 23.27 13.48 0.53
N THR A 386 22.82 12.92 -0.60
CA THR A 386 22.53 13.73 -1.80
C THR A 386 21.10 14.30 -1.74
N PRO A 387 20.82 15.40 -2.46
CA PRO A 387 19.45 15.90 -2.60
C PRO A 387 18.47 14.83 -3.09
N GLU A 388 18.89 13.96 -4.02
CA GLU A 388 18.06 12.86 -4.54
C GLU A 388 17.71 11.84 -3.46
N GLN A 389 18.64 11.53 -2.56
CA GLN A 389 18.37 10.65 -1.43
C GLN A 389 17.39 11.29 -0.44
N VAL A 390 17.55 12.58 -0.14
CA VAL A 390 16.61 13.32 0.71
C VAL A 390 15.21 13.36 0.08
N VAL A 391 15.13 13.60 -1.23
CA VAL A 391 13.86 13.55 -1.98
C VAL A 391 13.23 12.16 -1.91
N ALA A 392 13.99 11.09 -2.13
CA ALA A 392 13.48 9.72 -2.05
C ALA A 392 12.94 9.35 -0.66
N ILE A 393 13.55 9.87 0.42
CA ILE A 393 13.03 9.71 1.79
C ILE A 393 11.72 10.50 1.97
N ALA A 394 11.66 11.72 1.42
CA ALA A 394 10.55 12.64 1.60
C ALA A 394 9.31 12.30 0.76
N SER A 395 9.48 11.67 -0.41
CA SER A 395 8.43 11.27 -1.36
C SER A 395 7.67 10.00 -0.92
N ASN A 396 7.20 9.98 0.32
CA ASN A 396 6.39 8.92 0.90
C ASN A 396 5.45 9.51 1.95
N SER A 397 4.31 8.84 2.20
CA SER A 397 3.44 9.20 3.33
C SER A 397 4.23 9.13 4.65
N GLY A 398 4.24 10.24 5.40
CA GLY A 398 5.07 10.38 6.59
C GLY A 398 6.53 10.80 6.35
N GLY A 399 6.87 11.30 5.16
CA GLY A 399 8.23 11.73 4.80
C GLY A 399 8.91 12.69 5.80
N LYS A 400 8.16 13.61 6.44
CA LYS A 400 8.67 14.43 7.57
C LYS A 400 9.27 13.58 8.68
N GLN A 401 8.53 12.57 9.11
CA GLN A 401 8.92 11.69 10.21
C GLN A 401 10.15 10.88 9.84
N ALA A 402 10.22 10.40 8.59
CA ALA A 402 11.39 9.70 8.08
C ALA A 402 12.63 10.60 8.09
N LEU A 403 12.54 11.84 7.57
CA LEU A 403 13.66 12.80 7.55
C LEU A 403 14.18 13.15 8.95
N GLU A 404 13.29 13.51 9.89
CA GLU A 404 13.66 13.81 11.27
C GLU A 404 14.33 12.60 11.95
N THR A 405 13.87 11.39 11.62
CA THR A 405 14.45 10.16 12.16
C THR A 405 15.80 9.83 11.55
N VAL A 406 15.98 10.05 10.24
CA VAL A 406 17.28 9.89 9.56
C VAL A 406 18.30 10.85 10.17
N GLN A 407 17.96 12.12 10.35
CA GLN A 407 18.86 13.10 10.99
C GLN A 407 19.33 12.60 12.37
N ARG A 408 18.43 12.02 13.16
CA ARG A 408 18.75 11.55 14.52
C ARG A 408 19.51 10.22 14.54
N LEU A 409 19.12 9.26 13.70
CA LEU A 409 19.56 7.87 13.80
C LEU A 409 20.65 7.47 12.80
N LEU A 410 20.87 8.22 11.72
CA LEU A 410 21.92 7.90 10.75
C LEU A 410 23.30 7.77 11.42
N PRO A 411 23.75 8.70 12.29
CA PRO A 411 25.05 8.56 12.95
C PRO A 411 25.14 7.27 13.79
N VAL A 412 24.08 6.95 14.55
CA VAL A 412 24.04 5.78 15.43
C VAL A 412 24.04 4.47 14.64
N LEU A 413 23.27 4.40 13.56
CA LEU A 413 23.20 3.21 12.71
C LEU A 413 24.49 2.99 11.94
N CYS A 414 25.13 4.06 11.44
CA CYS A 414 26.39 3.94 10.72
C CYS A 414 27.56 3.59 11.66
N GLN A 415 27.70 4.29 12.79
CA GLN A 415 28.85 4.14 13.68
C GLN A 415 28.74 2.91 14.58
N ALA A 416 27.58 2.65 15.19
CA ALA A 416 27.43 1.57 16.16
C ALA A 416 27.00 0.24 15.51
N HIS A 417 26.33 0.28 14.35
CA HIS A 417 25.78 -0.92 13.70
C HIS A 417 26.40 -1.20 12.32
N GLY A 418 27.34 -0.36 11.86
CA GLY A 418 28.10 -0.58 10.62
C GLY A 418 27.28 -0.45 9.34
N LEU A 419 26.08 0.11 9.39
CA LEU A 419 25.26 0.32 8.18
C LEU A 419 25.84 1.44 7.32
N THR A 420 25.71 1.32 6.01
CA THR A 420 26.05 2.40 5.09
C THR A 420 24.93 3.43 5.01
N PRO A 421 25.22 4.71 4.69
CA PRO A 421 24.18 5.71 4.43
C PRO A 421 23.17 5.25 3.37
N ALA A 422 23.62 4.52 2.34
CA ALA A 422 22.75 3.97 1.30
C ALA A 422 21.74 2.94 1.84
N GLN A 423 22.15 2.09 2.80
CA GLN A 423 21.25 1.15 3.46
C GLN A 423 20.23 1.88 4.35
N VAL A 424 20.67 2.91 5.09
CA VAL A 424 19.76 3.74 5.91
C VAL A 424 18.74 4.46 5.02
N VAL A 425 19.16 5.02 3.89
CA VAL A 425 18.27 5.63 2.88
C VAL A 425 17.27 4.60 2.36
N ALA A 426 17.73 3.40 1.97
CA ALA A 426 16.85 2.35 1.46
C ALA A 426 15.78 1.90 2.47
N ILE A 427 16.08 1.92 3.78
CA ILE A 427 15.10 1.67 4.84
C ILE A 427 14.10 2.84 4.95
N ALA A 428 14.62 4.07 4.91
CA ALA A 428 13.85 5.28 5.13
C ALA A 428 12.92 5.66 3.97
N SER A 429 13.25 5.28 2.73
CA SER A 429 12.51 5.59 1.50
C SER A 429 11.26 4.72 1.25
N ASN A 430 10.56 4.34 2.32
CA ASN A 430 9.32 3.56 2.28
C ASN A 430 8.27 4.18 3.22
N ILE A 431 7.01 3.81 3.04
CA ILE A 431 5.93 4.22 3.95
C ILE A 431 6.23 3.66 5.34
N GLY A 432 6.26 4.57 6.33
CA GLY A 432 6.64 4.21 7.70
C GLY A 432 8.15 4.06 7.92
N GLY A 433 9.01 4.65 7.07
CA GLY A 433 10.46 4.61 7.20
C GLY A 433 11.00 4.97 8.59
N LYS A 434 10.38 5.94 9.31
CA LYS A 434 10.69 6.21 10.73
C LYS A 434 10.61 4.95 11.60
N GLN A 435 9.48 4.25 11.48
CA GLN A 435 9.20 3.07 12.29
C GLN A 435 10.19 1.95 11.97
N ALA A 436 10.53 1.78 10.68
CA ALA A 436 11.52 0.81 10.26
C ALA A 436 12.91 1.15 10.85
N LEU A 437 13.37 2.40 10.76
CA LEU A 437 14.66 2.82 11.32
C LEU A 437 14.77 2.64 12.83
N GLU A 438 13.76 3.07 13.59
CA GLU A 438 13.71 2.89 15.05
C GLU A 438 13.72 1.40 15.43
N THR A 439 13.06 0.56 14.63
CA THR A 439 13.03 -0.89 14.85
C THR A 439 14.35 -1.55 14.48
N VAL A 440 15.00 -1.13 13.40
CA VAL A 440 16.35 -1.60 13.02
C VAL A 440 17.34 -1.27 14.13
N GLN A 441 17.36 -0.04 14.63
CA GLN A 441 18.22 0.34 15.76
C GLN A 441 18.04 -0.60 16.96
N ARG A 442 16.79 -0.94 17.29
CA ARG A 442 16.47 -1.78 18.45
C ARG A 442 16.76 -3.26 18.21
N LEU A 443 16.43 -3.79 17.03
CA LEU A 443 16.39 -5.23 16.77
C LEU A 443 17.59 -5.77 16.00
N LEU A 444 18.37 -4.92 15.30
CA LEU A 444 19.53 -5.40 14.55
C LEU A 444 20.51 -6.18 15.44
N PRO A 445 20.93 -5.69 16.63
CA PRO A 445 21.84 -6.46 17.48
C PRO A 445 21.26 -7.82 17.89
N VAL A 446 19.96 -7.85 18.24
CA VAL A 446 19.27 -9.07 18.69
C VAL A 446 19.12 -10.10 17.57
N LEU A 447 18.76 -9.66 16.36
CA LEU A 447 18.61 -10.53 15.20
C LEU A 447 19.96 -11.07 14.72
N CYS A 448 21.01 -10.25 14.73
CA CYS A 448 22.33 -10.70 14.34
C CYS A 448 22.94 -11.67 15.36
N GLN A 449 22.90 -11.33 16.66
CA GLN A 449 23.57 -12.12 17.70
C GLN A 449 22.81 -13.39 18.07
N ALA A 450 21.48 -13.30 18.25
CA ALA A 450 20.69 -14.44 18.72
C ALA A 450 20.15 -15.32 17.59
N HIS A 451 20.00 -14.78 16.38
CA HIS A 451 19.37 -15.49 15.25
C HIS A 451 20.31 -15.67 14.05
N GLY A 452 21.56 -15.17 14.13
CA GLY A 452 22.58 -15.37 13.10
C GLY A 452 22.30 -14.68 11.77
N LEU A 453 21.40 -13.69 11.74
CA LEU A 453 21.12 -12.92 10.53
C LEU A 453 22.26 -11.92 10.25
N THR A 454 22.53 -11.65 8.97
CA THR A 454 23.49 -10.59 8.61
C THR A 454 22.83 -9.21 8.60
N PRO A 455 23.59 -8.12 8.79
CA PRO A 455 23.06 -6.77 8.63
C PRO A 455 22.37 -6.55 7.28
N GLU A 456 22.88 -7.12 6.19
CA GLU A 456 22.28 -7.05 4.86
C GLU A 456 20.91 -7.71 4.80
N GLN A 457 20.74 -8.86 5.48
CA GLN A 457 19.44 -9.53 5.58
C GLN A 457 18.45 -8.68 6.38
N VAL A 458 18.89 -8.09 7.50
CA VAL A 458 18.04 -7.18 8.30
C VAL A 458 17.62 -5.95 7.47
N VAL A 459 18.54 -5.36 6.70
CA VAL A 459 18.23 -4.26 5.77
C VAL A 459 17.22 -4.71 4.72
N ALA A 460 17.42 -5.87 4.09
CA ALA A 460 16.50 -6.38 3.07
C ALA A 460 15.07 -6.58 3.61
N ILE A 461 14.91 -6.98 4.87
CA ILE A 461 13.58 -7.09 5.51
C ILE A 461 12.99 -5.70 5.79
N ALA A 462 13.83 -4.75 6.19
CA ALA A 462 13.42 -3.41 6.60
C ALA A 462 13.10 -2.47 5.43
N SER A 463 13.66 -2.70 4.24
CA SER A 463 13.54 -1.85 3.05
C SER A 463 12.24 -2.04 2.26
N HIS A 464 11.13 -2.26 2.95
CA HIS A 464 9.79 -2.37 2.37
C HIS A 464 8.74 -1.68 3.26
N ASP A 465 7.59 -1.34 2.68
CA ASP A 465 6.43 -0.86 3.44
C ASP A 465 6.08 -1.85 4.55
N GLY A 466 6.00 -1.34 5.78
CA GLY A 466 5.79 -2.17 6.96
C GLY A 466 7.02 -2.93 7.46
N GLY A 467 8.25 -2.52 7.08
CA GLY A 467 9.51 -3.16 7.52
C GLY A 467 9.63 -3.36 9.04
N LYS A 468 9.13 -2.43 9.88
CA LYS A 468 9.00 -2.64 11.34
C LYS A 468 8.25 -3.93 11.68
N GLN A 469 7.07 -4.10 11.07
CA GLN A 469 6.19 -5.23 11.33
C GLN A 469 6.85 -6.53 10.89
N ALA A 470 7.54 -6.51 9.75
CA ALA A 470 8.30 -7.66 9.27
C ALA A 470 9.42 -8.04 10.26
N LEU A 471 10.25 -7.09 10.69
CA LEU A 471 11.34 -7.33 11.66
C LEU A 471 10.86 -7.88 13.01
N GLU A 472 9.82 -7.28 13.60
CA GLU A 472 9.23 -7.77 14.86
C GLU A 472 8.67 -9.19 14.71
N THR A 473 8.10 -9.49 13.53
CA THR A 473 7.57 -10.82 13.24
C THR A 473 8.67 -11.84 13.01
N VAL A 474 9.77 -11.46 12.34
CA VAL A 474 10.95 -12.32 12.16
C VAL A 474 11.56 -12.66 13.50
N GLN A 475 11.76 -11.69 14.38
CA GLN A 475 12.25 -11.94 15.74
C GLN A 475 11.37 -12.97 16.47
N ARG A 476 10.04 -12.85 16.35
CA ARG A 476 9.09 -13.75 17.02
C ARG A 476 9.03 -15.14 16.38
N LEU A 477 9.01 -15.23 15.05
CA LEU A 477 8.64 -16.45 14.32
C LEU A 477 9.83 -17.20 13.73
N LEU A 478 11.01 -16.59 13.57
CA LEU A 478 12.16 -17.29 13.01
C LEU A 478 12.51 -18.55 13.81
N PRO A 479 12.63 -18.52 15.16
CA PRO A 479 12.91 -19.75 15.91
C PRO A 479 11.85 -20.83 15.71
N VAL A 480 10.57 -20.43 15.72
CA VAL A 480 9.43 -21.35 15.59
C VAL A 480 9.38 -22.01 14.21
N LEU A 481 9.57 -21.23 13.15
CA LEU A 481 9.55 -21.71 11.77
C LEU A 481 10.76 -22.61 11.48
N CYS A 482 11.94 -22.25 11.99
CA CYS A 482 13.13 -23.08 11.81
C CYS A 482 13.02 -24.41 12.57
N GLN A 483 12.63 -24.39 13.84
CA GLN A 483 12.60 -25.58 14.68
C GLN A 483 11.44 -26.52 14.37
N ALA A 484 10.22 -25.98 14.22
CA ALA A 484 9.02 -26.81 14.07
C ALA A 484 8.68 -27.12 12.60
N HIS A 485 9.17 -26.33 11.65
CA HIS A 485 8.79 -26.46 10.23
C HIS A 485 10.00 -26.69 9.31
N GLY A 486 11.22 -26.75 9.86
CA GLY A 486 12.44 -27.06 9.10
C GLY A 486 12.88 -25.98 8.12
N LEU A 487 12.30 -24.76 8.20
CA LEU A 487 12.70 -23.68 7.31
C LEU A 487 14.09 -23.15 7.67
N THR A 488 14.85 -22.77 6.65
CA THR A 488 16.14 -22.11 6.85
C THR A 488 15.95 -20.62 7.13
N PRO A 489 16.89 -19.96 7.85
CA PRO A 489 16.86 -18.50 8.01
C PRO A 489 16.79 -17.75 6.67
N ALA A 490 17.48 -18.24 5.64
CA ALA A 490 17.42 -17.66 4.29
C ALA A 490 16.01 -17.69 3.68
N GLN A 491 15.27 -18.79 3.86
CA GLN A 491 13.87 -18.88 3.41
C GLN A 491 12.96 -17.93 4.21
N VAL A 492 13.16 -17.82 5.52
CA VAL A 492 12.41 -16.86 6.36
C VAL A 492 12.68 -15.42 5.93
N VAL A 493 13.94 -15.07 5.64
CA VAL A 493 14.33 -13.76 5.09
C VAL A 493 13.64 -13.53 3.74
N ALA A 494 13.68 -14.50 2.82
CA ALA A 494 13.04 -14.38 1.51
C ALA A 494 11.52 -14.17 1.59
N ILE A 495 10.84 -14.72 2.60
CA ILE A 495 9.41 -14.46 2.84
C ILE A 495 9.22 -13.05 3.39
N ALA A 496 10.07 -12.62 4.31
CA ALA A 496 9.96 -11.36 5.03
C ALA A 496 10.36 -10.13 4.21
N SER A 497 11.26 -10.26 3.24
CA SER A 497 11.79 -9.19 2.37
C SER A 497 10.84 -8.81 1.24
N ASN A 498 9.55 -8.60 1.58
CA ASN A 498 8.51 -8.16 0.66
C ASN A 498 7.49 -7.29 1.39
N ILE A 499 6.73 -6.49 0.64
CA ILE A 499 5.59 -5.74 1.18
C ILE A 499 4.61 -6.74 1.83
N GLY A 500 4.29 -6.51 3.11
CA GLY A 500 3.44 -7.42 3.87
C GLY A 500 4.14 -8.68 4.39
N GLY A 501 5.48 -8.69 4.49
CA GLY A 501 6.26 -9.84 4.99
C GLY A 501 5.78 -10.41 6.33
N LYS A 502 5.31 -9.58 7.27
CA LYS A 502 4.63 -10.03 8.51
C LYS A 502 3.47 -10.98 8.21
N GLN A 503 2.57 -10.55 7.33
CA GLN A 503 1.37 -11.31 6.99
C GLN A 503 1.71 -12.62 6.30
N ALA A 504 2.73 -12.61 5.42
CA ALA A 504 3.23 -13.81 4.78
C ALA A 504 3.79 -14.80 5.82
N LEU A 505 4.65 -14.36 6.74
CA LEU A 505 5.21 -15.22 7.80
C LEU A 505 4.15 -15.81 8.72
N GLU A 506 3.20 -15.01 9.22
CA GLU A 506 2.09 -15.50 10.07
C GLU A 506 1.23 -16.53 9.31
N THR A 507 1.04 -16.33 8.00
CA THR A 507 0.28 -17.26 7.17
C THR A 507 1.05 -18.54 6.89
N VAL A 508 2.36 -18.47 6.67
CA VAL A 508 3.23 -19.65 6.52
C VAL A 508 3.19 -20.49 7.78
N GLN A 509 3.35 -19.88 8.97
CA GLN A 509 3.24 -20.60 10.24
C GLN A 509 1.91 -21.36 10.35
N ARG A 510 0.80 -20.73 9.95
CA ARG A 510 -0.54 -21.34 10.04
C ARG A 510 -0.79 -22.40 8.97
N LEU A 511 -0.40 -22.15 7.73
CA LEU A 511 -0.83 -22.93 6.57
C LEU A 511 0.21 -23.92 6.05
N LEU A 512 1.48 -23.79 6.38
CA LEU A 512 2.51 -24.73 5.92
C LEU A 512 2.17 -26.18 6.30
N PRO A 513 1.83 -26.51 7.57
CA PRO A 513 1.49 -27.89 7.92
C PRO A 513 0.25 -28.39 7.18
N VAL A 514 -0.76 -27.52 7.03
CA VAL A 514 -2.03 -27.86 6.36
C VAL A 514 -1.83 -28.14 4.87
N LEU A 515 -1.07 -27.29 4.18
CA LEU A 515 -0.79 -27.43 2.76
C LEU A 515 0.10 -28.65 2.46
N CYS A 516 1.08 -28.92 3.33
CA CYS A 516 1.93 -30.10 3.17
C CYS A 516 1.13 -31.40 3.39
N GLN A 517 0.38 -31.48 4.48
CA GLN A 517 -0.32 -32.71 4.86
C GLN A 517 -1.54 -33.00 3.99
N ALA A 518 -2.37 -31.98 3.70
CA ALA A 518 -3.63 -32.20 2.98
C ALA A 518 -3.50 -32.06 1.45
N HIS A 519 -2.47 -31.36 0.95
CA HIS A 519 -2.35 -31.04 -0.47
C HIS A 519 -1.02 -31.50 -1.09
N GLY A 520 -0.15 -32.15 -0.31
CA GLY A 520 1.11 -32.72 -0.80
C GLY A 520 2.16 -31.70 -1.24
N LEU A 521 1.98 -30.41 -0.89
CA LEU A 521 2.96 -29.38 -1.23
C LEU A 521 4.24 -29.54 -0.41
N THR A 522 5.38 -29.24 -1.01
CA THR A 522 6.67 -29.18 -0.32
C THR A 522 6.85 -27.84 0.40
N PRO A 523 7.66 -27.78 1.49
CA PRO A 523 8.04 -26.52 2.11
C PRO A 523 8.61 -25.51 1.10
N GLU A 524 9.41 -25.97 0.13
CA GLU A 524 9.99 -25.14 -0.92
C GLU A 524 8.91 -24.48 -1.80
N GLN A 525 7.88 -25.23 -2.18
CA GLN A 525 6.74 -24.69 -2.94
C GLN A 525 5.95 -23.67 -2.11
N VAL A 526 5.73 -23.94 -0.82
CA VAL A 526 5.05 -22.99 0.09
C VAL A 526 5.87 -21.70 0.24
N VAL A 527 7.20 -21.82 0.38
CA VAL A 527 8.11 -20.66 0.43
C VAL A 527 8.05 -19.87 -0.88
N ALA A 528 8.09 -20.52 -2.04
CA ALA A 528 8.03 -19.85 -3.35
C ALA A 528 6.73 -19.02 -3.52
N ILE A 529 5.59 -19.58 -3.08
CA ILE A 529 4.30 -18.88 -3.06
C ILE A 529 4.36 -17.70 -2.08
N ALA A 530 4.85 -17.93 -0.86
CA ALA A 530 4.90 -16.91 0.19
C ALA A 530 5.80 -15.72 -0.18
N SER A 531 6.97 -15.99 -0.77
CA SER A 531 7.96 -14.97 -1.14
C SER A 531 7.54 -14.04 -2.29
N ASN A 532 6.53 -14.41 -3.08
CA ASN A 532 6.12 -13.59 -4.24
C ASN A 532 4.61 -13.30 -4.26
N GLY A 533 3.78 -14.29 -3.93
CA GLY A 533 2.32 -14.17 -3.85
C GLY A 533 1.80 -13.78 -2.46
N GLY A 534 2.61 -13.96 -1.41
CA GLY A 534 2.31 -13.55 -0.04
C GLY A 534 1.15 -14.31 0.61
N LYS A 535 0.62 -13.77 1.72
CA LYS A 535 -0.53 -14.30 2.48
C LYS A 535 -1.71 -14.64 1.57
N GLN A 536 -2.07 -13.70 0.70
CA GLN A 536 -3.27 -13.79 -0.12
C GLN A 536 -3.18 -14.97 -1.10
N ALA A 537 -2.01 -15.22 -1.69
CA ALA A 537 -1.81 -16.38 -2.56
C ALA A 537 -1.92 -17.69 -1.77
N LEU A 538 -1.29 -17.81 -0.59
CA LEU A 538 -1.36 -19.02 0.23
C LEU A 538 -2.80 -19.38 0.64
N GLU A 539 -3.58 -18.40 1.13
CA GLU A 539 -4.99 -18.60 1.49
C GLU A 539 -5.83 -19.00 0.27
N THR A 540 -5.51 -18.45 -0.90
CA THR A 540 -6.19 -18.79 -2.15
C THR A 540 -5.82 -20.17 -2.66
N VAL A 541 -4.56 -20.59 -2.52
CA VAL A 541 -4.10 -21.94 -2.85
C VAL A 541 -4.81 -22.96 -1.98
N GLN A 542 -4.88 -22.75 -0.66
CA GLN A 542 -5.64 -23.63 0.23
C GLN A 542 -7.10 -23.80 -0.22
N ARG A 543 -7.75 -22.71 -0.65
CA ARG A 543 -9.14 -22.73 -1.08
C ARG A 543 -9.35 -23.33 -2.47
N LEU A 544 -8.49 -23.00 -3.44
CA LEU A 544 -8.72 -23.26 -4.86
C LEU A 544 -7.93 -24.44 -5.42
N LEU A 545 -6.85 -24.89 -4.77
CA LEU A 545 -6.07 -26.03 -5.29
C LEU A 545 -6.94 -27.28 -5.50
N PRO A 546 -7.80 -27.72 -4.55
CA PRO A 546 -8.65 -28.88 -4.78
C PRO A 546 -9.62 -28.68 -5.96
N VAL A 547 -10.22 -27.49 -6.07
CA VAL A 547 -11.18 -27.15 -7.13
C VAL A 547 -10.50 -27.13 -8.49
N LEU A 548 -9.33 -26.50 -8.60
CA LEU A 548 -8.56 -26.39 -9.85
C LEU A 548 -8.04 -27.76 -10.32
N CYS A 549 -7.63 -28.62 -9.39
CA CYS A 549 -7.18 -29.97 -9.75
C CYS A 549 -8.36 -30.86 -10.18
N GLN A 550 -9.44 -30.89 -9.39
CA GLN A 550 -10.56 -31.81 -9.63
C GLN A 550 -11.45 -31.38 -10.80
N ALA A 551 -11.78 -30.09 -10.90
CA ALA A 551 -12.72 -29.58 -11.91
C ALA A 551 -12.05 -29.15 -13.21
N HIS A 552 -10.76 -28.79 -13.17
CA HIS A 552 -10.05 -28.22 -14.33
C HIS A 552 -8.80 -29.01 -14.74
N GLY A 553 -8.47 -30.11 -14.04
CA GLY A 553 -7.37 -31.01 -14.41
C GLY A 553 -5.98 -30.38 -14.25
N LEU A 554 -5.85 -29.28 -13.51
CA LEU A 554 -4.55 -28.67 -13.25
C LEU A 554 -3.76 -29.51 -12.25
N THR A 555 -2.44 -29.50 -12.39
CA THR A 555 -1.53 -30.13 -11.43
C THR A 555 -1.21 -29.17 -10.28
N PRO A 556 -0.87 -29.68 -9.08
CA PRO A 556 -0.36 -28.86 -7.99
C PRO A 556 0.80 -27.95 -8.41
N GLU A 557 1.71 -28.44 -9.25
CA GLU A 557 2.86 -27.70 -9.77
C GLU A 557 2.44 -26.50 -10.61
N GLN A 558 1.42 -26.65 -11.46
CA GLN A 558 0.86 -25.55 -12.25
C GLN A 558 0.18 -24.51 -11.35
N VAL A 559 -0.55 -24.95 -10.32
CA VAL A 559 -1.16 -24.05 -9.33
C VAL A 559 -0.08 -23.26 -8.57
N VAL A 560 1.00 -23.93 -8.17
CA VAL A 560 2.16 -23.30 -7.50
C VAL A 560 2.82 -22.27 -8.43
N ALA A 561 3.02 -22.59 -9.71
CA ALA A 561 3.62 -21.67 -10.68
C ALA A 561 2.80 -20.38 -10.84
N ILE A 562 1.47 -20.49 -10.90
CA ILE A 562 0.56 -19.33 -10.96
C ILE A 562 0.64 -18.53 -9.65
N ALA A 563 0.61 -19.23 -8.51
CA ALA A 563 0.58 -18.62 -7.18
C ALA A 563 1.89 -17.91 -6.79
N SER A 564 3.03 -18.37 -7.32
CA SER A 564 4.38 -17.88 -6.99
C SER A 564 4.76 -16.56 -7.68
N ASN A 565 3.77 -15.74 -8.01
CA ASN A 565 3.93 -14.45 -8.67
C ASN A 565 3.20 -13.33 -7.91
N ILE A 566 3.64 -12.10 -8.08
CA ILE A 566 2.94 -10.93 -7.53
C ILE A 566 1.52 -10.90 -8.09
N GLY A 567 0.53 -10.93 -7.20
CA GLY A 567 -0.88 -11.03 -7.57
C GLY A 567 -1.37 -12.47 -7.83
N GLY A 568 -0.65 -13.49 -7.35
CA GLY A 568 -1.01 -14.91 -7.52
C GLY A 568 -2.44 -15.26 -7.12
N LYS A 569 -2.98 -14.67 -6.03
CA LYS A 569 -4.42 -14.78 -5.67
C LYS A 569 -5.32 -14.42 -6.84
N GLN A 570 -5.09 -13.24 -7.42
CA GLN A 570 -5.91 -12.68 -8.49
C GLN A 570 -5.81 -13.54 -9.75
N ALA A 571 -4.61 -14.04 -10.07
CA ALA A 571 -4.41 -14.95 -11.18
C ALA A 571 -5.18 -16.28 -10.96
N LEU A 572 -5.09 -16.91 -9.79
CA LEU A 572 -5.82 -18.15 -9.48
C LEU A 572 -7.35 -17.99 -9.57
N GLU A 573 -7.91 -16.93 -8.97
CA GLU A 573 -9.35 -16.64 -9.05
C GLU A 573 -9.81 -16.39 -10.49
N THR A 574 -8.95 -15.75 -11.30
CA THR A 574 -9.23 -15.51 -12.72
C THR A 574 -9.12 -16.78 -13.54
N VAL A 575 -8.15 -17.66 -13.26
CA VAL A 575 -8.04 -18.97 -13.91
C VAL A 575 -9.28 -19.81 -13.64
N GLN A 576 -9.72 -19.91 -12.39
CA GLN A 576 -10.95 -20.63 -12.04
C GLN A 576 -12.16 -20.14 -12.86
N ARG A 577 -12.27 -18.82 -13.05
CA ARG A 577 -13.38 -18.19 -13.78
C ARG A 577 -13.26 -18.33 -15.29
N LEU A 578 -12.07 -18.12 -15.85
CA LEU A 578 -11.86 -17.94 -17.29
C LEU A 578 -11.33 -19.17 -18.01
N LEU A 579 -10.73 -20.15 -17.32
CA LEU A 579 -10.22 -21.35 -17.96
C LEU A 579 -11.31 -22.08 -18.78
N PRO A 580 -12.53 -22.33 -18.26
CA PRO A 580 -13.58 -22.97 -19.07
C PRO A 580 -13.96 -22.15 -20.30
N VAL A 581 -14.06 -20.82 -20.15
CA VAL A 581 -14.45 -19.91 -21.24
C VAL A 581 -13.37 -19.87 -22.32
N LEU A 582 -12.11 -19.75 -21.94
CA LEU A 582 -10.97 -19.70 -22.87
C LEU A 582 -10.79 -21.03 -23.61
N CYS A 583 -11.00 -22.16 -22.94
CA CYS A 583 -10.92 -23.46 -23.60
C CYS A 583 -12.10 -23.70 -24.55
N GLN A 584 -13.33 -23.47 -24.10
CA GLN A 584 -14.54 -23.82 -24.86
C GLN A 584 -14.82 -22.83 -26.00
N ALA A 585 -14.70 -21.52 -25.73
CA ALA A 585 -15.07 -20.49 -26.70
C ALA A 585 -13.90 -20.02 -27.58
N HIS A 586 -12.66 -20.19 -27.11
CA HIS A 586 -11.48 -19.66 -27.79
C HIS A 586 -10.44 -20.73 -28.17
N GLY A 587 -10.70 -22.01 -27.87
CA GLY A 587 -9.87 -23.14 -28.29
C GLY A 587 -8.49 -23.19 -27.64
N LEU A 588 -8.27 -22.47 -26.54
CA LEU A 588 -7.00 -22.51 -25.81
C LEU A 588 -6.87 -23.81 -24.98
N THR A 589 -5.65 -24.29 -24.80
CA THR A 589 -5.40 -25.43 -23.90
C THR A 589 -5.22 -24.97 -22.45
N PRO A 590 -5.48 -25.82 -21.45
CA PRO A 590 -5.18 -25.51 -20.05
C PRO A 590 -3.73 -25.05 -19.84
N GLU A 591 -2.76 -25.67 -20.53
CA GLU A 591 -1.34 -25.32 -20.44
C GLU A 591 -1.07 -23.90 -20.95
N GLN A 592 -1.74 -23.49 -22.03
CA GLN A 592 -1.64 -22.11 -22.55
C GLN A 592 -2.21 -21.10 -21.55
N VAL A 593 -3.35 -21.43 -20.91
CA VAL A 593 -3.95 -20.58 -19.87
C VAL A 593 -3.00 -20.47 -18.66
N VAL A 594 -2.40 -21.59 -18.23
CA VAL A 594 -1.41 -21.61 -17.15
C VAL A 594 -0.18 -20.76 -17.48
N ALA A 595 0.35 -20.85 -18.71
CA ALA A 595 1.50 -20.06 -19.13
C ALA A 595 1.24 -18.55 -19.08
N ILE A 596 0.03 -18.12 -19.48
CA ILE A 596 -0.39 -16.72 -19.38
C ILE A 596 -0.52 -16.29 -17.91
N ALA A 597 -1.11 -17.16 -17.08
CA ALA A 597 -1.37 -16.88 -15.68
C ALA A 597 -0.11 -16.86 -14.80
N SER A 598 0.94 -17.60 -15.18
CA SER A 598 2.19 -17.79 -14.40
C SER A 598 3.18 -16.63 -14.50
N ASN A 599 2.67 -15.40 -14.62
CA ASN A 599 3.46 -14.18 -14.73
C ASN A 599 2.85 -13.08 -13.84
N SER A 600 3.68 -12.13 -13.40
CA SER A 600 3.20 -10.91 -12.74
C SER A 600 2.15 -10.20 -13.62
N GLY A 601 0.94 -10.05 -13.06
CA GLY A 601 -0.20 -9.50 -13.80
C GLY A 601 -1.03 -10.52 -14.60
N GLY A 602 -0.90 -11.82 -14.31
CA GLY A 602 -1.62 -12.90 -15.02
C GLY A 602 -3.14 -12.71 -15.14
N LYS A 603 -3.82 -12.20 -14.09
CA LYS A 603 -5.25 -11.81 -14.17
C LYS A 603 -5.52 -10.87 -15.35
N GLN A 604 -4.74 -9.79 -15.42
CA GLN A 604 -4.90 -8.74 -16.41
C GLN A 604 -4.63 -9.28 -17.81
N ALA A 605 -3.62 -10.15 -17.96
CA ALA A 605 -3.33 -10.81 -19.22
C ALA A 605 -4.49 -11.72 -19.67
N LEU A 606 -5.03 -12.56 -18.78
CA LEU A 606 -6.16 -13.46 -19.09
C LEU A 606 -7.43 -12.70 -19.51
N GLU A 607 -7.83 -11.68 -18.76
CA GLU A 607 -8.99 -10.84 -19.09
C GLU A 607 -8.79 -10.12 -20.43
N THR A 608 -7.56 -9.68 -20.70
CA THR A 608 -7.22 -9.04 -21.98
C THR A 608 -7.24 -10.04 -23.14
N VAL A 609 -6.76 -11.27 -22.94
CA VAL A 609 -6.81 -12.33 -23.95
C VAL A 609 -8.26 -12.69 -24.27
N GLN A 610 -9.11 -12.89 -23.26
CA GLN A 610 -10.54 -13.15 -23.46
C GLN A 610 -11.19 -12.06 -24.33
N ARG A 611 -10.86 -10.79 -24.08
CA ARG A 611 -11.42 -9.64 -24.81
C ARG A 611 -10.84 -9.48 -26.22
N LEU A 612 -9.53 -9.62 -26.39
CA LEU A 612 -8.82 -9.21 -27.61
C LEU A 612 -8.50 -10.37 -28.56
N LEU A 613 -8.50 -11.62 -28.10
CA LEU A 613 -8.19 -12.78 -28.96
C LEU A 613 -9.11 -12.86 -30.19
N PRO A 614 -10.45 -12.73 -30.07
CA PRO A 614 -11.32 -12.73 -31.25
C PRO A 614 -10.98 -11.61 -32.24
N VAL A 615 -10.73 -10.40 -31.75
CA VAL A 615 -10.42 -9.23 -32.57
C VAL A 615 -9.08 -9.42 -33.30
N LEU A 616 -8.04 -9.84 -32.58
CA LEU A 616 -6.70 -10.06 -33.15
C LEU A 616 -6.69 -11.17 -34.20
N CYS A 617 -7.45 -12.25 -33.98
CA CYS A 617 -7.51 -13.35 -34.93
C CYS A 617 -8.39 -13.02 -36.14
N GLN A 618 -9.59 -12.51 -35.93
CA GLN A 618 -10.57 -12.30 -37.00
C GLN A 618 -10.28 -11.05 -37.84
N ALA A 619 -9.91 -9.93 -37.19
CA ALA A 619 -9.72 -8.65 -37.88
C ALA A 619 -8.27 -8.40 -38.32
N HIS A 620 -7.29 -9.03 -37.65
CA HIS A 620 -5.88 -8.74 -37.89
C HIS A 620 -5.03 -9.95 -38.28
N GLY A 621 -5.62 -11.15 -38.37
CA GLY A 621 -4.95 -12.34 -38.91
C GLY A 621 -3.84 -12.90 -38.03
N LEU A 622 -3.83 -12.61 -36.72
CA LEU A 622 -2.93 -13.30 -35.78
C LEU A 622 -3.47 -14.69 -35.45
N THR A 623 -2.58 -15.63 -35.18
CA THR A 623 -2.96 -16.96 -34.66
C THR A 623 -3.18 -16.93 -33.14
N PRO A 624 -4.03 -17.79 -32.58
CA PRO A 624 -4.16 -17.94 -31.13
C PRO A 624 -2.81 -18.15 -30.43
N GLU A 625 -1.92 -18.94 -31.04
CA GLU A 625 -0.57 -19.21 -30.51
C GLU A 625 0.28 -17.94 -30.41
N GLN A 626 0.17 -17.04 -31.39
CA GLN A 626 0.88 -15.75 -31.34
C GLN A 626 0.33 -14.85 -30.23
N VAL A 627 -0.99 -14.83 -30.03
CA VAL A 627 -1.63 -14.08 -28.95
C VAL A 627 -1.20 -14.62 -27.59
N VAL A 628 -1.21 -15.95 -27.41
CA VAL A 628 -0.74 -16.64 -26.21
C VAL A 628 0.73 -16.33 -25.95
N ALA A 629 1.59 -16.36 -26.97
CA ALA A 629 3.02 -16.09 -26.83
C ALA A 629 3.30 -14.66 -26.35
N ILE A 630 2.55 -13.67 -26.82
CA ILE A 630 2.65 -12.28 -26.33
C ILE A 630 2.19 -12.20 -24.88
N ALA A 631 1.03 -12.82 -24.58
CA ALA A 631 0.39 -12.76 -23.28
C ALA A 631 1.19 -13.46 -22.16
N SER A 632 1.97 -14.48 -22.50
CA SER A 632 2.74 -15.32 -21.55
C SER A 632 4.06 -14.67 -21.08
N ASN A 633 4.09 -13.35 -21.01
CA ASN A 633 5.24 -12.58 -20.49
C ASN A 633 4.77 -11.57 -19.44
N GLY A 634 5.67 -11.17 -18.54
CA GLY A 634 5.45 -10.02 -17.67
C GLY A 634 5.05 -8.78 -18.48
N GLY A 635 3.85 -8.24 -18.22
CA GLY A 635 3.27 -7.14 -19.02
C GLY A 635 2.54 -7.58 -20.29
N GLY A 636 1.98 -8.80 -20.34
CA GLY A 636 1.20 -9.30 -21.47
C GLY A 636 0.02 -8.41 -21.88
N ARG A 637 -0.75 -7.87 -20.91
CA ARG A 637 -1.86 -6.92 -21.19
C ARG A 637 -1.41 -5.69 -21.99
N PRO A 638 -0.47 -4.85 -21.51
CA PRO A 638 -0.07 -3.66 -22.24
C PRO A 638 0.62 -4.00 -23.57
N ALA A 639 1.25 -5.17 -23.70
CA ALA A 639 1.79 -5.63 -24.98
C ALA A 639 0.67 -5.94 -25.99
N LEU A 640 -0.36 -6.70 -25.60
CA LEU A 640 -1.53 -6.99 -26.44
C LEU A 640 -2.30 -5.72 -26.83
N GLU A 641 -2.54 -4.82 -25.89
CA GLU A 641 -3.20 -3.54 -26.17
C GLU A 641 -2.38 -2.68 -27.15
N SER A 642 -1.05 -2.67 -27.02
CA SER A 642 -0.17 -1.95 -27.96
C SER A 642 -0.18 -2.56 -29.36
N ILE A 643 -0.24 -3.89 -29.46
CA ILE A 643 -0.36 -4.60 -30.74
C ILE A 643 -1.71 -4.30 -31.41
N VAL A 644 -2.83 -4.40 -30.68
CA VAL A 644 -4.15 -4.04 -31.24
C VAL A 644 -4.16 -2.58 -31.69
N ALA A 645 -3.60 -1.66 -30.89
CA ALA A 645 -3.52 -0.25 -31.26
C ALA A 645 -2.69 -0.04 -32.53
N GLN A 646 -1.55 -0.71 -32.66
CA GLN A 646 -0.69 -0.64 -33.85
C GLN A 646 -1.38 -1.22 -35.09
N LEU A 647 -2.08 -2.35 -34.97
CA LEU A 647 -2.76 -2.98 -36.10
C LEU A 647 -4.04 -2.21 -36.50
N SER A 648 -4.67 -1.51 -35.56
CA SER A 648 -5.82 -0.64 -35.83
C SER A 648 -5.42 0.71 -36.42
N ARG A 649 -4.30 1.29 -35.97
CA ARG A 649 -3.77 2.57 -36.41
C ARG A 649 -2.24 2.46 -36.54
N PRO A 650 -1.73 2.11 -37.73
CA PRO A 650 -0.31 1.84 -37.91
C PRO A 650 0.55 3.10 -37.72
N ASP A 651 1.47 3.05 -36.76
CA ASP A 651 2.59 3.98 -36.71
C ASP A 651 3.55 3.70 -37.90
N PRO A 652 4.01 4.72 -38.65
CA PRO A 652 4.90 4.54 -39.81
C PRO A 652 6.18 3.75 -39.50
N ALA A 653 6.74 3.90 -38.30
CA ALA A 653 7.99 3.23 -37.91
C ALA A 653 7.82 1.71 -37.75
N LEU A 654 6.60 1.25 -37.48
CA LEU A 654 6.25 -0.16 -37.30
C LEU A 654 5.45 -0.73 -38.46
N ALA A 655 4.85 0.12 -39.32
CA ALA A 655 4.06 -0.29 -40.47
C ALA A 655 4.85 -1.12 -41.50
N ALA A 656 6.19 -0.98 -41.53
CA ALA A 656 7.06 -1.77 -42.39
C ALA A 656 7.30 -3.21 -41.89
N LEU A 657 6.89 -3.55 -40.67
CA LEU A 657 7.08 -4.87 -40.07
C LEU A 657 5.88 -5.77 -40.33
N THR A 658 6.11 -7.05 -40.64
CA THR A 658 5.02 -8.03 -40.73
C THR A 658 4.44 -8.35 -39.35
N ASN A 659 3.26 -8.98 -39.30
CA ASN A 659 2.66 -9.45 -38.04
C ASN A 659 3.63 -10.31 -37.23
N ASP A 660 4.37 -11.22 -37.88
CA ASP A 660 5.38 -12.06 -37.21
C ASP A 660 6.48 -11.22 -36.55
N HIS A 661 6.90 -10.13 -37.20
CA HIS A 661 7.88 -9.17 -36.67
C HIS A 661 7.33 -8.39 -35.49
N LEU A 662 6.07 -7.95 -35.55
CA LEU A 662 5.41 -7.28 -34.43
C LEU A 662 5.24 -8.22 -33.23
N VAL A 663 4.82 -9.47 -33.48
CA VAL A 663 4.67 -10.50 -32.43
C VAL A 663 6.02 -10.82 -31.80
N ALA A 664 7.05 -11.08 -32.60
CA ALA A 664 8.38 -11.40 -32.08
C ALA A 664 8.99 -10.23 -31.28
N LEU A 665 8.75 -8.99 -31.73
CA LEU A 665 9.18 -7.78 -31.00
C LEU A 665 8.43 -7.63 -29.67
N ALA A 666 7.12 -7.88 -29.65
CA ALA A 666 6.32 -7.87 -28.42
C ALA A 666 6.72 -9.00 -27.46
N CYS A 667 7.01 -10.21 -27.95
CA CYS A 667 7.50 -11.32 -27.12
C CYS A 667 8.92 -11.08 -26.59
N LEU A 668 9.72 -10.25 -27.26
CA LEU A 668 11.09 -9.91 -26.85
C LEU A 668 11.12 -8.90 -25.70
N GLY A 669 10.28 -7.86 -25.74
CA GLY A 669 10.36 -6.77 -24.76
C GLY A 669 9.05 -6.02 -24.52
N GLY A 670 7.91 -6.62 -24.87
CA GLY A 670 6.58 -6.10 -24.61
C GLY A 670 6.31 -4.73 -25.24
N ARG A 671 5.46 -3.94 -24.58
CA ARG A 671 5.18 -2.56 -24.97
C ARG A 671 6.43 -1.66 -25.01
N PRO A 672 7.39 -1.73 -24.07
CA PRO A 672 8.61 -0.93 -24.14
C PRO A 672 9.40 -1.11 -25.44
N ALA A 673 9.51 -2.35 -25.94
CA ALA A 673 10.19 -2.61 -27.21
C ALA A 673 9.44 -2.00 -28.41
N LEU A 674 8.11 -2.10 -28.43
CA LEU A 674 7.27 -1.46 -29.46
C LEU A 674 7.43 0.06 -29.41
N ASP A 675 7.33 0.66 -28.24
CA ASP A 675 7.45 2.11 -28.04
C ASP A 675 8.86 2.63 -28.36
N ALA A 676 9.90 1.83 -28.11
CA ALA A 676 11.27 2.16 -28.47
C ALA A 676 11.46 2.30 -29.98
N VAL A 677 10.83 1.42 -30.77
CA VAL A 677 10.87 1.49 -32.23
C VAL A 677 10.02 2.66 -32.74
N LYS A 678 8.80 2.86 -32.21
CA LYS A 678 7.95 4.01 -32.54
C LYS A 678 8.66 5.35 -32.31
N LYS A 679 9.39 5.46 -31.20
CA LYS A 679 10.12 6.69 -30.82
C LYS A 679 11.52 6.80 -31.43
N GLY A 680 11.95 5.86 -32.27
CA GLY A 680 13.27 5.88 -32.88
C GLY A 680 14.44 5.88 -31.88
N LEU A 681 14.29 5.20 -30.74
CA LEU A 681 15.33 5.19 -29.71
C LEU A 681 16.63 4.53 -30.22
N PRO A 682 17.82 4.89 -29.69
CA PRO A 682 19.11 4.44 -30.22
C PRO A 682 19.31 2.91 -30.31
N HIS A 683 18.54 2.14 -29.55
CA HIS A 683 18.59 0.67 -29.51
C HIS A 683 17.55 -0.01 -30.40
N ALA A 684 16.66 0.74 -31.07
CA ALA A 684 15.67 0.20 -32.00
C ALA A 684 16.27 -0.62 -33.16
N PRO A 685 17.40 -0.23 -33.78
CA PRO A 685 18.02 -1.06 -34.83
C PRO A 685 18.51 -2.42 -34.31
N ALA A 686 19.03 -2.47 -33.08
CA ALA A 686 19.47 -3.72 -32.44
C ALA A 686 18.28 -4.64 -32.09
N LEU A 687 17.14 -4.05 -31.71
CA LEU A 687 15.87 -4.77 -31.51
C LEU A 687 15.40 -5.40 -32.82
N ILE A 688 15.27 -4.62 -33.89
CA ILE A 688 14.84 -5.10 -35.21
C ILE A 688 15.77 -6.22 -35.72
N LYS A 689 17.09 -6.05 -35.59
CA LYS A 689 18.07 -7.07 -35.97
C LYS A 689 17.89 -8.39 -35.20
N ARG A 690 17.49 -8.35 -33.93
CA ARG A 690 17.21 -9.55 -33.12
C ARG A 690 15.85 -10.16 -33.45
N THR A 691 14.84 -9.34 -33.73
CA THR A 691 13.53 -9.77 -34.23
C THR A 691 13.67 -10.52 -35.56
N ASN A 692 14.44 -9.98 -36.51
CA ASN A 692 14.68 -10.60 -37.81
C ASN A 692 15.43 -11.94 -37.68
N ARG A 693 16.26 -12.12 -36.63
CA ARG A 693 16.91 -13.41 -36.35
C ARG A 693 15.95 -14.47 -35.80
N ARG A 694 14.76 -14.09 -35.32
CA ARG A 694 13.75 -15.01 -34.77
C ARG A 694 12.71 -15.44 -35.79
N ILE A 695 12.63 -14.78 -36.94
CA ILE A 695 11.63 -15.04 -37.97
C ILE A 695 12.34 -15.65 -39.17
N PRO A 696 11.90 -16.81 -39.66
CA PRO A 696 12.49 -17.40 -40.85
C PRO A 696 12.23 -16.48 -42.05
N GLU A 697 13.28 -16.05 -42.75
CA GLU A 697 13.13 -15.67 -44.16
C GLU A 697 12.53 -16.88 -44.88
N ARG A 698 11.42 -16.69 -45.61
CA ARG A 698 10.87 -17.70 -46.51
C ARG A 698 11.78 -17.86 -47.71
N THR A 699 12.97 -18.39 -47.48
CA THR A 699 13.89 -18.91 -48.49
C THR A 699 14.44 -20.23 -47.98
N SER A 700 14.35 -21.23 -48.85
CA SER A 700 14.59 -22.64 -48.61
C SER A 700 15.97 -22.93 -48.00
N HIS A 701 16.00 -23.93 -47.11
CA HIS A 701 17.18 -24.54 -46.47
C HIS A 701 17.79 -23.83 -45.25
N ARG A 702 17.01 -23.62 -44.17
CA ARG A 702 17.53 -23.61 -42.77
C ARG A 702 16.42 -23.72 -41.70
N VAL A 703 15.34 -24.44 -41.99
CA VAL A 703 14.12 -24.53 -41.16
C VAL A 703 14.31 -25.30 -39.83
N ALA A 704 15.47 -25.93 -39.59
CA ALA A 704 15.65 -26.81 -38.44
C ALA A 704 16.04 -26.10 -37.11
N ASP A 705 16.77 -24.98 -37.11
CA ASP A 705 17.48 -24.50 -35.89
C ASP A 705 16.62 -23.60 -34.96
N HIS A 706 15.63 -22.83 -35.46
CA HIS A 706 14.91 -21.81 -34.66
C HIS A 706 13.52 -22.22 -34.17
N ALA A 707 12.78 -23.02 -34.96
CA ALA A 707 11.59 -23.71 -34.46
C ALA A 707 11.96 -24.67 -33.32
N GLN A 708 13.18 -25.20 -33.36
CA GLN A 708 13.75 -25.99 -32.27
C GLN A 708 13.97 -25.15 -31.01
N VAL A 709 14.40 -23.88 -31.10
CA VAL A 709 14.51 -22.97 -29.94
C VAL A 709 13.16 -22.71 -29.29
N VAL A 710 12.12 -22.41 -30.07
CA VAL A 710 10.77 -22.15 -29.53
C VAL A 710 10.17 -23.42 -28.93
N ARG A 711 10.37 -24.58 -29.56
CA ARG A 711 9.93 -25.86 -29.00
C ARG A 711 10.70 -26.25 -27.75
N VAL A 712 12.01 -26.01 -27.69
CA VAL A 712 12.83 -26.26 -26.49
C VAL A 712 12.45 -25.30 -25.37
N LEU A 713 12.25 -24.01 -25.65
CA LEU A 713 11.78 -23.06 -24.64
C LEU A 713 10.38 -23.38 -24.16
N GLY A 714 9.45 -23.68 -25.07
CA GLY A 714 8.09 -24.10 -24.74
C GLY A 714 8.08 -25.41 -23.95
N PHE A 715 8.97 -26.35 -24.29
CA PHE A 715 9.14 -27.59 -23.54
C PHE A 715 9.61 -27.33 -22.11
N PHE A 716 10.61 -26.48 -21.91
CA PHE A 716 11.06 -26.09 -20.57
C PHE A 716 9.98 -25.33 -19.79
N GLN A 717 9.19 -24.50 -20.47
CA GLN A 717 8.09 -23.73 -19.88
C GLN A 717 6.90 -24.61 -19.46
N CYS A 718 6.72 -25.75 -20.12
CA CYS A 718 5.61 -26.67 -19.88
C CYS A 718 6.06 -27.98 -19.20
N HIS A 719 7.32 -28.10 -18.79
CA HIS A 719 7.86 -29.34 -18.22
C HIS A 719 7.36 -29.57 -16.79
N SER A 720 6.81 -30.74 -16.51
CA SER A 720 6.26 -31.10 -15.19
C SER A 720 7.34 -31.16 -14.09
N HIS A 721 8.59 -31.44 -14.44
CA HIS A 721 9.74 -31.46 -13.51
C HIS A 721 10.88 -30.58 -14.04
N PRO A 722 10.96 -29.29 -13.68
CA PRO A 722 11.95 -28.36 -14.23
C PRO A 722 13.40 -28.84 -14.06
N ALA A 723 13.75 -29.42 -12.92
CA ALA A 723 15.11 -29.93 -12.66
C ALA A 723 15.52 -31.10 -13.59
N GLN A 724 14.55 -31.80 -14.20
CA GLN A 724 14.78 -32.88 -15.17
C GLN A 724 14.62 -32.42 -16.63
N ALA A 725 14.00 -31.24 -16.84
CA ALA A 725 13.69 -30.70 -18.16
C ALA A 725 14.92 -30.59 -19.06
N PHE A 726 16.10 -30.37 -18.49
CA PHE A 726 17.34 -30.30 -19.27
C PHE A 726 17.76 -31.66 -19.86
N ASP A 727 17.68 -32.72 -19.06
CA ASP A 727 18.05 -34.06 -19.49
C ASP A 727 16.98 -34.67 -20.40
N ASP A 728 15.71 -34.40 -20.11
CA ASP A 728 14.57 -34.83 -20.92
C ASP A 728 14.54 -34.10 -22.27
N ALA A 729 14.93 -32.82 -22.31
CA ALA A 729 15.05 -32.08 -23.57
C ALA A 729 16.18 -32.62 -24.47
N MET A 730 17.31 -33.06 -23.89
CA MET A 730 18.37 -33.69 -24.69
C MET A 730 17.86 -34.96 -25.38
N THR A 731 17.07 -35.75 -24.67
CA THR A 731 16.48 -37.00 -25.18
C THR A 731 15.38 -36.73 -26.20
N GLN A 732 14.43 -35.85 -25.89
CA GLN A 732 13.27 -35.55 -26.73
C GLN A 732 13.62 -34.80 -28.02
N PHE A 733 14.61 -33.91 -27.98
CA PHE A 733 15.01 -33.13 -29.15
C PHE A 733 16.25 -33.69 -29.85
N GLY A 734 16.80 -34.82 -29.39
CA GLY A 734 17.99 -35.47 -29.97
C GLY A 734 19.22 -34.55 -29.97
N MET A 735 19.36 -33.69 -28.96
CA MET A 735 20.40 -32.67 -28.90
C MET A 735 21.55 -33.09 -27.99
N SER A 736 22.79 -32.80 -28.40
CA SER A 736 23.93 -32.94 -27.51
C SER A 736 23.87 -31.89 -26.39
N ARG A 737 24.42 -32.22 -25.22
CA ARG A 737 24.54 -31.28 -24.08
C ARG A 737 25.14 -29.94 -24.48
N HIS A 738 26.16 -29.96 -25.33
CA HIS A 738 26.80 -28.75 -25.84
C HIS A 738 25.87 -27.95 -26.77
N GLY A 739 25.11 -28.63 -27.64
CA GLY A 739 24.14 -27.99 -28.52
C GLY A 739 23.00 -27.31 -27.76
N LEU A 740 22.47 -27.96 -26.72
CA LEU A 740 21.40 -27.40 -25.89
C LEU A 740 21.86 -26.19 -25.06
N LEU A 741 23.08 -26.24 -24.50
CA LEU A 741 23.66 -25.09 -23.79
C LEU A 741 23.98 -23.90 -24.70
N GLN A 742 24.44 -24.15 -25.93
CA GLN A 742 24.62 -23.08 -26.90
C GLN A 742 23.29 -22.40 -27.24
N LEU A 743 22.21 -23.17 -27.35
CA LEU A 743 20.87 -22.66 -27.58
C LEU A 743 20.42 -21.76 -26.42
N PHE A 744 20.62 -22.17 -25.17
CA PHE A 744 20.26 -21.38 -23.99
C PHE A 744 21.06 -20.09 -23.82
N ARG A 745 22.38 -20.12 -24.11
CA ARG A 745 23.19 -18.90 -24.09
C ARG A 745 22.70 -17.85 -25.09
N ARG A 746 22.18 -18.27 -26.26
CA ARG A 746 21.62 -17.35 -27.27
C ARG A 746 20.35 -16.65 -26.80
N VAL A 747 19.68 -17.16 -25.78
CA VAL A 747 18.43 -16.61 -25.24
C VAL A 747 18.61 -16.03 -23.83
N GLY A 748 19.85 -15.75 -23.41
CA GLY A 748 20.13 -15.08 -22.14
C GLY A 748 19.95 -15.96 -20.90
N VAL A 749 19.95 -17.28 -21.09
CA VAL A 749 19.82 -18.28 -20.03
C VAL A 749 21.21 -18.86 -19.75
N THR A 750 21.61 -18.85 -18.49
CA THR A 750 22.89 -19.40 -18.05
C THR A 750 22.86 -20.93 -18.01
N GLU A 751 24.03 -21.58 -17.96
CA GLU A 751 24.10 -23.05 -17.82
C GLU A 751 23.44 -23.52 -16.52
N LEU A 752 23.58 -22.77 -15.41
CA LEU A 752 22.93 -23.09 -14.14
C LEU A 752 21.40 -23.04 -14.26
N GLU A 753 20.86 -22.00 -14.90
CA GLU A 753 19.42 -21.81 -15.11
C GLU A 753 18.85 -22.86 -16.06
N ALA A 754 19.57 -23.14 -17.15
CA ALA A 754 19.20 -24.21 -18.07
C ALA A 754 19.19 -25.57 -17.36
N ARG A 755 20.21 -25.90 -16.56
CA ARG A 755 20.28 -27.19 -15.85
C ARG A 755 19.29 -27.32 -14.69
N SER A 756 18.79 -26.20 -14.15
CA SER A 756 17.74 -26.19 -13.12
C SER A 756 16.33 -26.09 -13.69
N GLY A 757 16.18 -25.99 -15.02
CA GLY A 757 14.89 -25.83 -15.70
C GLY A 757 14.24 -24.47 -15.52
N THR A 758 14.98 -23.47 -15.05
CA THR A 758 14.43 -22.13 -14.76
C THR A 758 14.75 -21.17 -15.91
N LEU A 759 13.74 -20.45 -16.39
CA LEU A 759 13.90 -19.45 -17.45
C LEU A 759 13.62 -18.04 -16.89
N PRO A 760 14.61 -17.13 -16.84
CA PRO A 760 14.40 -15.78 -16.32
C PRO A 760 13.39 -14.97 -17.16
N PRO A 761 12.78 -13.90 -16.60
CA PRO A 761 11.88 -13.00 -17.33
C PRO A 761 12.50 -12.47 -18.62
N ALA A 762 11.67 -12.23 -19.65
CA ALA A 762 12.13 -11.76 -20.96
C ALA A 762 12.97 -10.47 -20.87
N SER A 763 12.60 -9.54 -19.99
CA SER A 763 13.35 -8.30 -19.70
C SER A 763 14.72 -8.54 -19.06
N GLN A 764 14.84 -9.52 -18.16
CA GLN A 764 16.10 -9.83 -17.48
C GLN A 764 17.04 -10.64 -18.38
N ARG A 765 16.50 -11.61 -19.14
CA ARG A 765 17.24 -12.28 -20.22
C ARG A 765 17.74 -11.25 -21.22
N TRP A 766 16.90 -10.27 -21.54
CA TRP A 766 17.25 -9.15 -22.41
C TRP A 766 18.42 -8.31 -21.88
N ASP A 767 18.42 -7.93 -20.60
CA ASP A 767 19.51 -7.17 -19.99
C ASP A 767 20.85 -7.93 -20.02
N ARG A 768 20.82 -9.25 -19.79
CA ARG A 768 22.01 -10.09 -19.85
C ARG A 768 22.54 -10.26 -21.27
N ILE A 769 21.64 -10.39 -22.25
CA ILE A 769 22.01 -10.44 -23.67
C ILE A 769 22.59 -9.09 -24.12
N LEU A 770 22.12 -7.96 -23.59
CA LEU A 770 22.72 -6.65 -23.84
C LEU A 770 24.15 -6.57 -23.28
N GLN A 771 24.36 -7.00 -22.02
CA GLN A 771 25.69 -7.03 -21.39
C GLN A 771 26.70 -7.90 -22.14
N ALA A 772 26.30 -9.09 -22.61
CA ALA A 772 27.18 -10.00 -23.35
C ALA A 772 27.61 -9.49 -24.75
N SER A 773 26.92 -8.46 -25.28
CA SER A 773 27.23 -7.85 -26.58
C SER A 773 28.19 -6.65 -26.52
N GLY A 774 28.78 -6.36 -25.35
CA GLY A 774 29.79 -5.32 -25.18
C GLY A 774 29.27 -3.87 -25.13
N MET A 775 27.95 -3.67 -25.14
CA MET A 775 27.35 -2.33 -25.12
C MET A 775 26.87 -1.99 -23.70
N LYS A 776 27.64 -1.17 -22.98
CA LYS A 776 27.19 -0.48 -21.76
C LYS A 776 26.22 0.64 -22.15
N ARG A 777 25.00 0.61 -21.61
CA ARG A 777 24.23 1.85 -21.40
C ARG A 777 24.79 2.53 -20.14
N ALA A 778 24.76 3.86 -20.08
CA ALA A 778 24.75 4.54 -18.79
C ALA A 778 23.61 3.93 -17.95
N LYS A 779 23.92 3.46 -16.74
CA LYS A 779 22.96 2.87 -15.82
C LYS A 779 21.74 3.79 -15.69
N PRO A 780 20.49 3.32 -15.85
CA PRO A 780 19.48 3.73 -14.89
C PRO A 780 19.90 3.14 -13.54
N SER A 781 19.99 3.96 -12.50
CA SER A 781 20.38 3.55 -11.15
C SER A 781 19.65 2.26 -10.74
N PRO A 782 20.38 1.16 -10.46
CA PRO A 782 19.84 0.06 -9.68
C PRO A 782 20.19 0.31 -8.23
N THR A 783 19.19 0.31 -7.37
CA THR A 783 19.41 0.11 -5.95
C THR A 783 20.05 -1.27 -5.75
N SER A 784 21.24 -1.26 -5.13
CA SER A 784 22.02 -2.37 -4.56
C SER A 784 22.70 -3.39 -5.49
N THR A 785 24.03 -3.29 -5.65
CA THR A 785 25.03 -4.14 -4.95
C THR A 785 26.45 -3.89 -5.52
N GLN A 786 27.33 -3.53 -4.58
CA GLN A 786 28.79 -3.57 -4.51
C GLN A 786 29.62 -4.10 -5.71
N THR A 787 30.70 -3.36 -6.03
CA THR A 787 31.96 -3.93 -6.55
C THR A 787 33.09 -3.36 -5.70
N PRO A 788 34.12 -4.16 -5.31
CA PRO A 788 35.31 -3.64 -4.67
C PRO A 788 36.31 -3.05 -5.69
N ASP A 789 37.20 -2.27 -5.09
CA ASP A 789 38.23 -1.32 -5.50
C ASP A 789 39.24 -1.53 -6.66
N GLN A 790 39.72 -0.35 -7.10
CA GLN A 790 41.08 0.07 -7.54
C GLN A 790 41.69 -0.36 -8.89
N ALA A 791 42.00 0.62 -9.76
CA ALA A 791 43.28 1.36 -9.79
C ALA A 791 43.51 2.10 -11.14
N SER A 792 43.86 3.39 -11.03
CA SER A 792 44.81 4.20 -11.82
C SER A 792 44.86 4.12 -13.36
N LEU A 793 44.70 5.27 -14.04
CA LEU A 793 45.82 6.01 -14.66
C LEU A 793 45.36 7.25 -15.46
N HIS A 794 46.05 8.35 -15.17
CA HIS A 794 46.15 9.66 -15.81
C HIS A 794 45.85 9.78 -17.31
N ALA A 795 45.06 10.79 -17.68
CA ALA A 795 45.47 11.99 -18.44
C ALA A 795 44.35 13.03 -18.41
#